data_AF-A0A498NLM7-F1
#
_entry.id   AF-A0A498NLM7-F1
#
_cell.length_a   1.000
_cell.length_b   1.000
_cell.length_c   1.000
_cell.angle_alpha   90.00
_cell.angle_beta   90.00
_cell.angle_gamma   90.00
#
_symmetry.space_group_name_H-M   'P 1'
#
loop_
_entity.id
_entity.type
_entity.pdbx_description
1 polymer ?
#
loop_
_entity_poly.entity_id
_entity_poly.type
_entity_poly.pdbx_seq_one_letter_code
_entity_poly.pdbx_strand_id
1 'polypeptide(L)'
;MNLNAVPTDLPKNITTLDVSHNRLKNLSSLHLYWNLVNIDASYNSLTSIEEDLCVSLPHLQILNVQHNEVHLISEKNLKNCSRLTRLDLSDNRLKLKGEPFSVLKSLTWLDVSRNKLNSAKLGTQPQLPNLVTLVLSGNEFSVLQKNDFSFLSNSSAFRVLILSSLSLKKVENGCFQTIARLSDLVLDYCKISPQVTTSLCEELAGTALRNLSLKSSQQMTLSNTTFQGLDKTNITVLDLSSNTMSKIADGTFQWLPRLEILSLEHNSLRHLTKDIFSGLGNLRQLNLQKALTKSHGSSFPIIDDFAFHHLVKLEHLHMANTGFREITEHIFSGLPNLKTLDLSWSSTGLKTVTNKTFAALQESPLLQTLNLTAMGINKLGPRAFSSLGNLTTLLLSYNFISQQLNGDELEGLSNIKEIDMSMNQQSISLTNTSFISVPTLRILKLGRALKGTLDLTPSPFTPLVNLTILDISNNNIANLNAGLLTGLHHLKVLKMQHNNLARLWKTANPGGPVMFLKDATKLSVLDLDYNGLDEIPLNALRGFFELHELSLRSNLLDQLHSSVFDDLRSLKYLHLQKNLITSVQRVTFGVPLSNLTELYMDHNPFDCTCESILWFSEWLNSTNASVPGLPQGYMCNTPNAYFNHSVMDFDPLSCKDMTPFKALYILSSTAVLMLLFSAFLVHFQGWRIQFFWNIMLLKNYLHNWKELKPVPGLGNTYPFIGNALQFKTNAGDFFCQVVGYTKEFWNSPLFKLWIGPVPFLILYHAETIETVLNNPVHMDKAYAYKFLHPWLGTGLLTRFSSK
;
A
#
# COMPACT_ATOMS: atom_id res chain seq x y z
N MET A 1 -9.74 34.51 11.36
CA MET A 1 -9.85 34.86 12.80
C MET A 1 -10.79 36.06 13.04
N ASN A 2 -11.68 36.43 12.10
CA ASN A 2 -12.59 37.59 12.24
C ASN A 2 -11.91 38.86 12.80
N LEU A 3 -10.65 39.11 12.40
CA LEU A 3 -9.86 40.22 12.93
C LEU A 3 -10.46 41.54 12.48
N ASN A 4 -10.54 42.51 13.39
CA ASN A 4 -11.00 43.88 13.09
C ASN A 4 -9.84 44.88 12.94
N ALA A 5 -8.63 44.49 13.34
CA ALA A 5 -7.39 45.26 13.21
C ALA A 5 -6.21 44.33 12.92
N VAL A 6 -5.14 44.89 12.35
CA VAL A 6 -3.89 44.14 12.12
C VAL A 6 -3.28 43.76 13.48
N PRO A 7 -2.89 42.49 13.70
CA PRO A 7 -2.24 42.09 14.94
C PRO A 7 -1.00 42.92 15.22
N THR A 8 -0.70 43.21 16.50
CA THR A 8 0.44 44.06 16.91
C THR A 8 1.57 43.27 17.59
N ASP A 9 1.34 41.98 17.81
CA ASP A 9 2.16 41.04 18.58
C ASP A 9 2.95 40.07 17.68
N LEU A 10 2.97 40.28 16.36
CA LEU A 10 3.73 39.44 15.44
C LEU A 10 5.25 39.75 15.50
N PRO A 11 6.10 38.80 15.09
CA PRO A 11 7.53 39.05 14.96
C PRO A 11 7.84 40.23 14.03
N LYS A 12 8.68 41.17 14.46
CA LYS A 12 8.97 42.41 13.70
C LYS A 12 9.79 42.20 12.41
N ASN A 13 10.32 41.00 12.20
CA ASN A 13 11.18 40.65 11.05
C ASN A 13 10.42 39.92 9.93
N ILE A 14 9.09 39.86 9.98
CA ILE A 14 8.29 39.25 8.92
C ILE A 14 8.43 40.02 7.59
N THR A 15 8.45 39.28 6.49
CA THR A 15 8.50 39.81 5.12
C THR A 15 7.20 39.60 4.36
N THR A 16 6.29 38.78 4.89
CA THR A 16 4.99 38.48 4.30
C THR A 16 3.94 38.47 5.39
N LEU A 17 2.81 39.12 5.11
CA LEU A 17 1.67 39.18 6.01
C LEU A 17 0.40 38.85 5.22
N ASP A 18 -0.26 37.76 5.60
CA ASP A 18 -1.59 37.39 5.11
C ASP A 18 -2.61 37.67 6.21
N VAL A 19 -3.45 38.67 5.96
CA VAL A 19 -4.60 39.05 6.77
C VAL A 19 -5.91 38.98 5.96
N SER A 20 -5.93 38.14 4.93
CA SER A 20 -7.10 37.90 4.10
C SER A 20 -8.27 37.28 4.88
N HIS A 21 -9.50 37.42 4.37
CA HIS A 21 -10.72 36.86 4.97
C HIS A 21 -10.94 37.29 6.43
N ASN A 22 -10.84 38.59 6.68
CA ASN A 22 -11.11 39.21 7.98
C ASN A 22 -12.13 40.36 7.84
N ARG A 23 -12.19 41.26 8.81
CA ARG A 23 -13.14 42.40 8.86
C ARG A 23 -12.41 43.73 9.00
N LEU A 24 -11.19 43.80 8.46
CA LEU A 24 -10.35 44.99 8.52
C LEU A 24 -11.00 46.14 7.74
N LYS A 25 -11.11 47.30 8.36
CA LYS A 25 -11.59 48.54 7.72
C LYS A 25 -10.45 49.43 7.23
N ASN A 26 -9.28 49.27 7.82
CA ASN A 26 -8.06 50.02 7.52
C ASN A 26 -6.83 49.12 7.79
N LEU A 27 -5.65 49.58 7.41
CA LEU A 27 -4.39 48.86 7.57
C LEU A 27 -3.50 49.51 8.64
N SER A 28 -4.14 50.00 9.69
CA SER A 28 -3.46 50.63 10.81
C SER A 28 -2.50 49.67 11.51
N SER A 29 -1.43 50.22 12.10
CA SER A 29 -0.36 49.48 12.83
C SER A 29 0.65 48.73 11.96
N LEU A 30 0.59 48.82 10.62
CA LEU A 30 1.60 48.22 9.73
C LEU A 30 3.01 48.83 9.89
N HIS A 31 3.12 50.04 10.42
CA HIS A 31 4.41 50.68 10.75
C HIS A 31 5.28 49.85 11.72
N LEU A 32 4.69 48.91 12.46
CA LEU A 32 5.41 47.97 13.33
C LEU A 32 6.21 46.92 12.53
N TYR A 33 5.88 46.71 11.26
CA TYR A 33 6.40 45.64 10.38
C TYR A 33 7.11 46.21 9.14
N TRP A 34 8.06 47.13 9.36
CA TRP A 34 8.75 47.89 8.30
C TRP A 34 9.46 47.06 7.20
N ASN A 35 9.75 45.77 7.46
CA ASN A 35 10.41 44.84 6.54
C ASN A 35 9.44 44.12 5.57
N LEU A 36 8.14 44.39 5.62
CA LEU A 36 7.17 43.71 4.77
C LEU A 36 7.43 43.98 3.29
N VAL A 37 7.40 42.89 2.52
CA VAL A 37 7.56 42.85 1.07
C VAL A 37 6.25 42.45 0.39
N ASN A 38 5.45 41.59 1.02
CA ASN A 38 4.17 41.11 0.51
C ASN A 38 3.06 41.28 1.57
N ILE A 39 1.95 41.90 1.18
CA ILE A 39 0.74 41.97 1.98
C ILE A 39 -0.43 41.42 1.18
N ASP A 40 -1.11 40.45 1.77
CA ASP A 40 -2.46 40.05 1.36
C ASP A 40 -3.49 40.53 2.39
N ALA A 41 -4.32 41.50 1.98
CA ALA A 41 -5.44 42.03 2.75
C ALA A 41 -6.76 41.86 1.97
N SER A 42 -6.84 40.83 1.13
CA SER A 42 -8.04 40.53 0.34
C SER A 42 -9.21 40.06 1.21
N TYR A 43 -10.44 40.13 0.68
CA TYR A 43 -11.66 39.70 1.39
C TYR A 43 -11.81 40.34 2.78
N ASN A 44 -11.75 41.66 2.81
CA ASN A 44 -11.92 42.50 4.01
C ASN A 44 -12.97 43.60 3.72
N SER A 45 -12.99 44.68 4.51
CA SER A 45 -13.90 45.82 4.35
C SER A 45 -13.13 47.14 4.27
N LEU A 46 -11.95 47.13 3.64
CA LEU A 46 -11.10 48.31 3.47
C LEU A 46 -11.80 49.34 2.58
N THR A 47 -11.93 50.58 3.06
CA THR A 47 -12.61 51.66 2.30
C THR A 47 -11.66 52.52 1.49
N SER A 48 -10.36 52.52 1.82
CA SER A 48 -9.31 53.33 1.19
C SER A 48 -7.93 52.74 1.45
N ILE A 49 -6.98 53.06 0.57
CA ILE A 49 -5.54 52.85 0.82
C ILE A 49 -4.99 54.13 1.47
N GLU A 50 -4.38 53.99 2.65
CA GLU A 50 -3.81 55.09 3.44
C GLU A 50 -2.64 55.75 2.69
N GLU A 51 -2.55 57.10 2.73
CA GLU A 51 -1.53 57.86 1.98
C GLU A 51 -0.08 57.60 2.46
N ASP A 52 0.08 57.14 3.70
CA ASP A 52 1.35 56.84 4.36
C ASP A 52 1.70 55.34 4.40
N LEU A 53 0.92 54.47 3.72
CA LEU A 53 1.15 53.03 3.69
C LEU A 53 2.58 52.68 3.21
N CYS A 54 2.98 53.20 2.06
CA CYS A 54 4.30 52.93 1.49
C CYS A 54 5.43 53.75 2.12
N VAL A 55 5.09 54.76 2.93
CA VAL A 55 6.06 55.43 3.81
C VAL A 55 6.38 54.51 5.00
N SER A 56 5.35 53.89 5.56
CA SER A 56 5.47 52.91 6.65
C SER A 56 6.16 51.63 6.18
N LEU A 57 5.98 51.24 4.92
CA LEU A 57 6.47 50.00 4.32
C LEU A 57 7.33 50.26 3.06
N PRO A 58 8.57 50.72 3.21
CA PRO A 58 9.42 51.12 2.07
C PRO A 58 9.93 49.94 1.22
N HIS A 59 9.73 48.70 1.66
CA HIS A 59 10.15 47.48 0.96
C HIS A 59 9.00 46.76 0.23
N LEU A 60 7.78 47.28 0.30
CA LEU A 60 6.59 46.64 -0.26
C LEU A 60 6.69 46.46 -1.78
N GLN A 61 6.48 45.23 -2.24
CA GLN A 61 6.50 44.83 -3.65
C GLN A 61 5.17 44.26 -4.12
N ILE A 62 4.45 43.54 -3.27
CA ILE A 62 3.16 42.92 -3.59
C ILE A 62 2.12 43.45 -2.62
N LEU A 63 1.05 44.01 -3.15
CA LEU A 63 -0.12 44.45 -2.40
C LEU A 63 -1.38 43.85 -3.03
N ASN A 64 -2.05 42.98 -2.28
CA ASN A 64 -3.35 42.44 -2.65
C ASN A 64 -4.43 43.03 -1.74
N VAL A 65 -5.35 43.80 -2.31
CA VAL A 65 -6.54 44.32 -1.64
C VAL A 65 -7.82 43.95 -2.40
N GLN A 66 -7.79 42.82 -3.11
CA GLN A 66 -8.95 42.24 -3.80
C GLN A 66 -10.16 42.13 -2.86
N HIS A 67 -11.37 42.30 -3.40
CA HIS A 67 -12.62 42.04 -2.69
C HIS A 67 -12.74 42.87 -1.39
N ASN A 68 -12.71 44.18 -1.55
CA ASN A 68 -12.83 45.18 -0.50
C ASN A 68 -13.83 46.28 -0.92
N GLU A 69 -13.86 47.41 -0.21
CA GLU A 69 -14.76 48.54 -0.47
C GLU A 69 -14.01 49.81 -0.91
N VAL A 70 -12.82 49.65 -1.51
CA VAL A 70 -11.99 50.78 -1.94
C VAL A 70 -12.70 51.53 -3.08
N HIS A 71 -13.05 52.79 -2.81
CA HIS A 71 -13.93 53.58 -3.70
C HIS A 71 -13.19 54.65 -4.51
N LEU A 72 -12.06 55.15 -4.02
CA LEU A 72 -11.30 56.23 -4.65
C LEU A 72 -9.81 55.92 -4.54
N ILE A 73 -9.11 55.99 -5.67
CA ILE A 73 -7.65 55.99 -5.70
C ILE A 73 -7.16 57.23 -6.44
N SER A 74 -6.20 57.91 -5.81
CA SER A 74 -5.49 59.07 -6.32
C SER A 74 -3.98 58.88 -6.18
N GLU A 75 -3.20 59.76 -6.81
CA GLU A 75 -1.74 59.75 -6.73
C GLU A 75 -1.22 59.79 -5.29
N LYS A 76 -1.94 60.44 -4.37
CA LYS A 76 -1.54 60.52 -2.95
C LYS A 76 -1.58 59.16 -2.25
N ASN A 77 -2.53 58.31 -2.60
CA ASN A 77 -2.71 57.00 -1.95
C ASN A 77 -1.59 56.02 -2.29
N LEU A 78 -0.96 56.19 -3.46
CA LEU A 78 0.13 55.33 -3.93
C LEU A 78 1.48 56.07 -3.97
N LYS A 79 1.54 57.21 -3.27
CA LYS A 79 2.76 58.01 -3.14
C LYS A 79 3.84 57.16 -2.46
N ASN A 80 5.06 57.25 -2.96
CA ASN A 80 6.22 56.50 -2.48
C ASN A 80 6.15 54.96 -2.68
N CYS A 81 5.11 54.41 -3.31
CA CYS A 81 5.02 52.97 -3.62
C CYS A 81 5.86 52.56 -4.87
N SER A 82 7.05 53.13 -5.06
CA SER A 82 7.81 53.00 -6.31
C SER A 82 8.40 51.60 -6.55
N ARG A 83 8.46 50.75 -5.51
CA ARG A 83 8.98 49.37 -5.56
C ARG A 83 7.91 48.32 -5.83
N LEU A 84 6.65 48.71 -5.87
CA LEU A 84 5.54 47.80 -6.10
C LEU A 84 5.68 47.15 -7.48
N THR A 85 5.68 45.82 -7.53
CA THR A 85 5.78 44.99 -8.74
C THR A 85 4.43 44.36 -9.09
N ARG A 86 3.57 44.11 -8.09
CA ARG A 86 2.23 43.56 -8.26
C ARG A 86 1.21 44.28 -7.40
N LEU A 87 0.11 44.72 -8.03
CA LEU A 87 -1.00 45.39 -7.36
C LEU A 87 -2.32 44.75 -7.79
N ASP A 88 -3.04 44.17 -6.84
CA ASP A 88 -4.39 43.65 -7.05
C ASP A 88 -5.40 44.54 -6.35
N LEU A 89 -6.24 45.17 -7.17
CA LEU A 89 -7.34 46.05 -6.77
C LEU A 89 -8.69 45.48 -7.23
N SER A 90 -8.76 44.21 -7.64
CA SER A 90 -9.97 43.62 -8.20
C SER A 90 -11.12 43.54 -7.19
N ASP A 91 -12.36 43.44 -7.67
CA ASP A 91 -13.57 43.36 -6.82
C ASP A 91 -13.68 44.49 -5.79
N ASN A 92 -13.50 45.73 -6.25
CA ASN A 92 -13.70 46.92 -5.42
C ASN A 92 -14.77 47.83 -6.08
N ARG A 93 -14.83 49.12 -5.70
CA ARG A 93 -15.75 50.10 -6.29
C ARG A 93 -14.98 51.30 -6.82
N LEU A 94 -13.85 51.04 -7.47
CA LEU A 94 -12.85 52.06 -7.77
C LEU A 94 -13.36 53.16 -8.70
N LYS A 95 -13.10 54.40 -8.28
CA LYS A 95 -13.05 55.59 -9.12
C LYS A 95 -11.63 56.14 -9.13
N LEU A 96 -11.11 56.44 -10.31
CA LEU A 96 -9.76 56.98 -10.48
C LEU A 96 -9.80 58.50 -10.50
N LYS A 97 -8.92 59.15 -9.73
CA LYS A 97 -8.77 60.61 -9.70
C LYS A 97 -7.34 61.01 -10.01
N GLY A 98 -7.16 61.80 -11.07
CA GLY A 98 -5.84 62.24 -11.52
C GLY A 98 -5.05 61.08 -12.15
N GLU A 99 -3.77 60.95 -11.77
CA GLU A 99 -2.83 59.97 -12.33
C GLU A 99 -2.35 58.98 -11.27
N PRO A 100 -3.25 58.13 -10.74
CA PRO A 100 -2.99 57.32 -9.54
C PRO A 100 -1.81 56.37 -9.66
N PHE A 101 -1.52 55.89 -10.88
CA PHE A 101 -0.51 54.87 -11.13
C PHE A 101 0.83 55.44 -11.62
N SER A 102 0.95 56.78 -11.74
CA SER A 102 2.12 57.43 -12.35
C SER A 102 3.42 57.22 -11.56
N VAL A 103 3.31 57.03 -10.25
CA VAL A 103 4.42 56.78 -9.32
C VAL A 103 4.94 55.34 -9.41
N LEU A 104 4.15 54.39 -9.92
CA LEU A 104 4.42 52.95 -9.89
C LEU A 104 5.35 52.51 -11.03
N LYS A 105 6.60 52.97 -11.01
CA LYS A 105 7.59 52.71 -12.07
C LYS A 105 8.03 51.24 -12.17
N SER A 106 7.96 50.47 -11.10
CA SER A 106 8.42 49.07 -11.05
C SER A 106 7.29 48.05 -11.29
N LEU A 107 6.06 48.51 -11.50
CA LEU A 107 4.89 47.64 -11.56
C LEU A 107 4.92 46.80 -12.84
N THR A 108 4.81 45.48 -12.67
CA THR A 108 4.77 44.51 -13.77
C THR A 108 3.38 43.92 -13.98
N TRP A 109 2.54 43.89 -12.94
CA TRP A 109 1.21 43.30 -12.99
C TRP A 109 0.22 44.20 -12.24
N LEU A 110 -0.88 44.55 -12.91
CA LEU A 110 -1.95 45.37 -12.38
C LEU A 110 -3.30 44.71 -12.68
N ASP A 111 -4.11 44.50 -11.65
CA ASP A 111 -5.48 44.05 -11.78
C ASP A 111 -6.45 45.06 -11.18
N VAL A 112 -7.33 45.60 -12.03
CA VAL A 112 -8.41 46.51 -11.68
C VAL A 112 -9.75 45.96 -12.18
N SER A 113 -9.87 44.63 -12.27
CA SER A 113 -11.07 43.94 -12.70
C SER A 113 -12.23 44.12 -11.72
N ARG A 114 -13.48 43.98 -12.20
CA ARG A 114 -14.71 44.01 -11.39
C ARG A 114 -14.83 45.26 -10.51
N ASN A 115 -14.53 46.44 -11.09
CA ASN A 115 -14.54 47.73 -10.40
C ASN A 115 -15.56 48.74 -10.94
N LYS A 116 -16.39 48.33 -11.91
CA LYS A 116 -17.38 49.18 -12.59
C LYS A 116 -16.75 50.38 -13.32
N LEU A 117 -15.54 50.20 -13.85
CA LEU A 117 -14.91 51.22 -14.69
C LEU A 117 -15.69 51.38 -16.01
N ASN A 118 -15.93 52.62 -16.42
CA ASN A 118 -16.67 52.98 -17.63
C ASN A 118 -15.79 53.19 -18.87
N SER A 119 -14.48 53.07 -18.73
CA SER A 119 -13.49 53.13 -19.81
C SER A 119 -12.25 52.32 -19.41
N ALA A 120 -11.52 51.83 -20.40
CA ALA A 120 -10.22 51.18 -20.19
C ALA A 120 -9.07 52.18 -19.90
N LYS A 121 -9.35 53.49 -20.00
CA LYS A 121 -8.39 54.57 -19.71
C LYS A 121 -8.12 54.71 -18.22
N LEU A 122 -6.88 54.40 -17.81
CA LEU A 122 -6.43 54.50 -16.40
C LEU A 122 -5.67 55.80 -16.07
N GLY A 123 -5.40 56.64 -17.07
CA GLY A 123 -4.74 57.94 -16.91
C GLY A 123 -4.72 58.75 -18.20
N THR A 124 -4.28 60.00 -18.13
CA THR A 124 -4.21 60.93 -19.26
C THR A 124 -2.80 61.10 -19.81
N GLN A 125 -1.77 60.75 -19.04
CA GLN A 125 -0.36 60.82 -19.45
C GLN A 125 0.29 59.42 -19.51
N PRO A 126 1.40 59.26 -20.25
CA PRO A 126 2.18 58.02 -20.25
C PRO A 126 2.70 57.66 -18.84
N GLN A 127 2.47 56.43 -18.40
CA GLN A 127 2.84 55.90 -17.09
C GLN A 127 3.14 54.38 -17.19
N LEU A 128 3.47 53.75 -16.05
CA LEU A 128 3.63 52.29 -15.90
C LEU A 128 4.69 51.64 -16.85
N PRO A 129 5.92 52.19 -16.96
CA PRO A 129 6.89 51.83 -18.00
C PRO A 129 7.32 50.35 -18.03
N ASN A 130 7.19 49.62 -16.91
CA ASN A 130 7.58 48.22 -16.78
C ASN A 130 6.38 47.25 -16.73
N LEU A 131 5.16 47.73 -16.98
CA LEU A 131 3.98 46.89 -16.92
C LEU A 131 4.04 45.81 -18.00
N VAL A 132 3.77 44.57 -17.60
CA VAL A 132 3.74 43.38 -18.47
C VAL A 132 2.30 42.94 -18.67
N THR A 133 1.52 42.88 -17.58
CA THR A 133 0.15 42.37 -17.57
C THR A 133 -0.82 43.39 -16.99
N LEU A 134 -1.91 43.62 -17.73
CA LEU A 134 -3.04 44.43 -17.28
C LEU A 134 -4.33 43.61 -17.34
N VAL A 135 -5.04 43.58 -16.22
CA VAL A 135 -6.34 42.91 -16.09
C VAL A 135 -7.44 43.95 -15.86
N LEU A 136 -8.40 43.98 -16.77
CA LEU A 136 -9.51 44.93 -16.84
C LEU A 136 -10.88 44.22 -16.87
N SER A 137 -10.89 42.91 -16.62
CA SER A 137 -12.06 42.04 -16.76
C SER A 137 -13.26 42.49 -15.92
N GLY A 138 -14.49 42.20 -16.37
CA GLY A 138 -15.72 42.41 -15.58
C GLY A 138 -16.01 43.87 -15.20
N ASN A 139 -15.49 44.84 -15.96
CA ASN A 139 -15.85 46.25 -15.86
C ASN A 139 -17.07 46.58 -16.76
N GLU A 140 -17.53 47.83 -16.76
CA GLU A 140 -18.81 48.23 -17.37
C GLU A 140 -18.67 48.94 -18.74
N PHE A 141 -17.45 49.07 -19.27
CA PHE A 141 -17.24 49.69 -20.58
C PHE A 141 -17.63 48.77 -21.73
N SER A 142 -18.30 49.35 -22.73
CA SER A 142 -18.75 48.65 -23.94
C SER A 142 -18.03 49.08 -25.22
N VAL A 143 -17.19 50.11 -25.15
CA VAL A 143 -16.45 50.64 -26.30
C VAL A 143 -14.97 50.74 -25.93
N LEU A 144 -14.11 50.17 -26.77
CA LEU A 144 -12.66 50.40 -26.70
C LEU A 144 -12.33 51.60 -27.60
N GLN A 145 -11.96 52.73 -26.99
CA GLN A 145 -11.68 53.97 -27.69
C GLN A 145 -10.23 54.06 -28.14
N LYS A 146 -9.97 54.84 -29.20
CA LYS A 146 -8.62 54.99 -29.80
C LYS A 146 -7.53 55.34 -28.77
N ASN A 147 -7.87 56.15 -27.77
CA ASN A 147 -6.91 56.67 -26.79
C ASN A 147 -6.96 55.97 -25.43
N ASP A 148 -7.73 54.89 -25.28
CA ASP A 148 -7.89 54.21 -23.98
C ASP A 148 -6.54 53.71 -23.44
N PHE A 149 -5.67 53.16 -24.30
CA PHE A 149 -4.35 52.63 -23.92
C PHE A 149 -3.19 53.62 -24.09
N SER A 150 -3.48 54.91 -24.33
CA SER A 150 -2.45 55.95 -24.55
C SER A 150 -1.46 56.10 -23.38
N PHE A 151 -1.94 55.83 -22.16
CA PHE A 151 -1.14 55.84 -20.94
C PHE A 151 -0.04 54.75 -20.91
N LEU A 152 -0.10 53.73 -21.78
CA LEU A 152 0.90 52.66 -21.90
C LEU A 152 1.95 52.93 -22.99
N SER A 153 1.95 54.10 -23.62
CA SER A 153 2.89 54.42 -24.72
C SER A 153 4.37 54.23 -24.40
N ASN A 154 4.78 54.45 -23.14
CA ASN A 154 6.15 54.22 -22.67
C ASN A 154 6.39 52.81 -22.07
N SER A 155 5.38 51.92 -22.10
CA SER A 155 5.42 50.59 -21.48
C SER A 155 6.02 49.53 -22.42
N SER A 156 7.33 49.59 -22.65
CA SER A 156 8.03 48.69 -23.58
C SER A 156 7.93 47.19 -23.22
N ALA A 157 7.67 46.89 -21.95
CA ALA A 157 7.53 45.54 -21.41
C ALA A 157 6.12 44.95 -21.57
N PHE A 158 5.11 45.72 -22.00
CA PHE A 158 3.71 45.30 -22.02
C PHE A 158 3.46 44.17 -23.03
N ARG A 159 2.83 43.07 -22.59
CA ARG A 159 2.59 41.86 -23.40
C ARG A 159 1.20 41.26 -23.23
N VAL A 160 0.59 41.36 -22.06
CA VAL A 160 -0.63 40.61 -21.73
C VAL A 160 -1.76 41.56 -21.35
N LEU A 161 -2.88 41.46 -22.05
CA LEU A 161 -4.09 42.22 -21.80
C LEU A 161 -5.28 41.27 -21.60
N ILE A 162 -5.91 41.35 -20.43
CA ILE A 162 -7.06 40.52 -20.08
C ILE A 162 -8.28 41.42 -19.94
N LEU A 163 -9.26 41.20 -20.81
CA LEU A 163 -10.48 41.98 -21.00
C LEU A 163 -11.73 41.09 -20.91
N SER A 164 -11.68 40.03 -20.10
CA SER A 164 -12.76 39.05 -20.00
C SER A 164 -14.03 39.62 -19.37
N SER A 165 -15.18 39.00 -19.65
CA SER A 165 -16.49 39.33 -19.04
C SER A 165 -16.93 40.77 -19.30
N LEU A 166 -16.59 41.34 -20.45
CA LEU A 166 -17.04 42.66 -20.89
C LEU A 166 -18.21 42.54 -21.88
N SER A 167 -19.01 43.60 -21.96
CA SER A 167 -20.09 43.72 -22.96
C SER A 167 -19.66 44.61 -24.13
N LEU A 168 -18.60 44.19 -24.85
CA LEU A 168 -18.02 44.97 -25.94
C LEU A 168 -18.95 45.05 -27.15
N LYS A 169 -19.36 46.28 -27.50
CA LYS A 169 -20.22 46.60 -28.64
C LYS A 169 -19.47 47.25 -29.80
N LYS A 170 -18.31 47.85 -29.56
CA LYS A 170 -17.53 48.56 -30.59
C LYS A 170 -16.04 48.61 -30.21
N VAL A 171 -15.18 48.46 -31.21
CA VAL A 171 -13.75 48.74 -31.12
C VAL A 171 -13.45 49.89 -32.10
N GLU A 172 -12.84 50.97 -31.63
CA GLU A 172 -12.46 52.10 -32.48
C GLU A 172 -11.13 51.85 -33.19
N ASN A 173 -11.01 52.41 -34.39
CA ASN A 173 -9.80 52.30 -35.18
C ASN A 173 -8.61 53.01 -34.51
N GLY A 174 -7.51 52.29 -34.36
CA GLY A 174 -6.26 52.71 -33.76
C GLY A 174 -6.13 52.39 -32.27
N CYS A 175 -7.10 51.70 -31.67
CA CYS A 175 -7.11 51.43 -30.22
C CYS A 175 -5.87 50.63 -29.75
N PHE A 176 -5.44 49.64 -30.52
CA PHE A 176 -4.29 48.79 -30.17
C PHE A 176 -2.95 49.32 -30.71
N GLN A 177 -2.93 50.41 -31.48
CA GLN A 177 -1.69 50.95 -32.07
C GLN A 177 -0.66 51.34 -31.01
N THR A 178 -1.12 51.90 -29.88
CA THR A 178 -0.23 52.30 -28.77
C THR A 178 0.41 51.10 -28.06
N ILE A 179 -0.23 49.93 -28.13
CA ILE A 179 0.21 48.68 -27.52
C ILE A 179 0.60 47.64 -28.57
N ALA A 180 1.28 48.06 -29.64
CA ALA A 180 1.71 47.20 -30.75
C ALA A 180 2.56 45.97 -30.33
N ARG A 181 3.17 45.97 -29.14
CA ARG A 181 3.94 44.83 -28.61
C ARG A 181 3.08 43.78 -27.89
N LEU A 182 1.76 43.95 -27.88
CA LEU A 182 0.82 43.01 -27.29
C LEU A 182 1.04 41.60 -27.88
N SER A 183 1.19 40.61 -27.01
CA SER A 183 1.43 39.20 -27.35
C SER A 183 0.20 38.35 -27.01
N ASP A 184 -0.48 38.66 -25.92
CA ASP A 184 -1.54 37.83 -25.36
C ASP A 184 -2.78 38.69 -25.10
N LEU A 185 -3.89 38.33 -25.74
CA LEU A 185 -5.18 38.98 -25.56
C LEU A 185 -6.23 37.95 -25.14
N VAL A 186 -6.84 38.18 -23.98
CA VAL A 186 -7.89 37.31 -23.44
C VAL A 186 -9.20 38.10 -23.36
N LEU A 187 -10.21 37.64 -24.08
CA LEU A 187 -11.54 38.24 -24.20
C LEU A 187 -12.64 37.24 -23.85
N ASP A 188 -12.34 36.33 -22.92
CA ASP A 188 -13.26 35.27 -22.53
C ASP A 188 -14.54 35.82 -21.90
N TYR A 189 -15.67 35.13 -22.09
CA TYR A 189 -16.98 35.52 -21.55
C TYR A 189 -17.46 36.90 -22.02
N CYS A 190 -16.88 37.45 -23.10
CA CYS A 190 -17.30 38.72 -23.67
C CYS A 190 -18.41 38.53 -24.69
N LYS A 191 -19.51 39.26 -24.57
CA LYS A 191 -20.60 39.21 -25.56
C LYS A 191 -20.25 40.01 -26.80
N ILE A 192 -19.55 39.39 -27.76
CA ILE A 192 -19.00 40.04 -28.95
C ILE A 192 -19.78 39.59 -30.19
N SER A 193 -20.32 40.53 -30.97
CA SER A 193 -20.96 40.20 -32.24
C SER A 193 -19.92 39.83 -33.32
N PRO A 194 -20.32 39.10 -34.38
CA PRO A 194 -19.40 38.78 -35.48
C PRO A 194 -18.74 40.02 -36.11
N GLN A 195 -19.46 41.13 -36.26
CA GLN A 195 -18.93 42.38 -36.81
C GLN A 195 -17.84 42.99 -35.90
N VAL A 196 -18.06 42.95 -34.59
CA VAL A 196 -17.06 43.43 -33.61
C VAL A 196 -15.85 42.50 -33.60
N THR A 197 -16.04 41.20 -33.80
CA THR A 197 -14.94 40.23 -33.92
C THR A 197 -14.07 40.54 -35.15
N THR A 198 -14.68 40.78 -36.32
CA THR A 198 -13.92 41.18 -37.53
C THR A 198 -13.17 42.49 -37.31
N SER A 199 -13.83 43.52 -36.77
CA SER A 199 -13.20 44.81 -36.48
C SER A 199 -12.07 44.70 -35.45
N LEU A 200 -12.22 43.85 -34.43
CA LEU A 200 -11.16 43.55 -33.48
C LEU A 200 -9.95 42.90 -34.17
N CYS A 201 -10.19 41.89 -35.02
CA CYS A 201 -9.12 41.22 -35.77
C CYS A 201 -8.37 42.18 -36.71
N GLU A 202 -9.07 43.11 -37.37
CA GLU A 202 -8.45 44.17 -38.19
C GLU A 202 -7.54 45.08 -37.36
N GLU A 203 -7.98 45.46 -36.16
CA GLU A 203 -7.18 46.28 -35.25
C GLU A 203 -5.94 45.56 -34.71
N LEU A 204 -6.01 44.23 -34.56
CA LEU A 204 -4.89 43.42 -34.09
C LEU A 204 -3.82 43.18 -35.16
N ALA A 205 -4.09 43.50 -36.44
CA ALA A 205 -3.18 43.29 -37.56
C ALA A 205 -1.79 43.93 -37.36
N GLY A 206 -1.73 45.05 -36.64
CA GLY A 206 -0.50 45.80 -36.35
C GLY A 206 0.24 45.36 -35.09
N THR A 207 -0.17 44.27 -34.45
CA THR A 207 0.35 43.85 -33.14
C THR A 207 1.25 42.61 -33.23
N ALA A 208 2.08 42.38 -32.21
CA ALA A 208 2.92 41.20 -32.05
C ALA A 208 2.16 39.96 -31.50
N LEU A 209 0.84 39.88 -31.73
CA LEU A 209 -0.05 38.91 -31.12
C LEU A 209 0.40 37.47 -31.42
N ARG A 210 0.39 36.64 -30.37
CA ARG A 210 0.69 35.21 -30.37
C ARG A 210 -0.48 34.38 -29.87
N ASN A 211 -1.18 34.88 -28.84
CA ASN A 211 -2.25 34.15 -28.18
C ASN A 211 -3.52 35.00 -28.16
N LEU A 212 -4.60 34.44 -28.70
CA LEU A 212 -5.92 35.04 -28.67
C LEU A 212 -6.93 34.05 -28.07
N SER A 213 -7.61 34.48 -27.01
CA SER A 213 -8.69 33.71 -26.40
C SER A 213 -10.01 34.48 -26.51
N LEU A 214 -11.01 33.81 -27.09
CA LEU A 214 -12.38 34.32 -27.28
C LEU A 214 -13.38 33.27 -26.74
N LYS A 215 -13.06 32.63 -25.62
CA LYS A 215 -13.88 31.57 -25.03
C LYS A 215 -15.23 32.10 -24.54
N SER A 216 -16.30 31.31 -24.67
CA SER A 216 -17.62 31.65 -24.09
C SER A 216 -18.18 33.02 -24.50
N SER A 217 -17.86 33.47 -25.71
CA SER A 217 -18.23 34.81 -26.18
C SER A 217 -19.70 34.96 -26.59
N GLN A 218 -20.48 33.86 -26.70
CA GLN A 218 -21.91 33.83 -27.10
C GLN A 218 -22.21 34.50 -28.47
N GLN A 219 -23.05 33.90 -29.31
CA GLN A 219 -23.41 34.46 -30.65
C GLN A 219 -22.26 34.53 -31.68
N MET A 220 -21.18 33.78 -31.47
CA MET A 220 -20.07 33.71 -32.44
C MET A 220 -20.51 32.94 -33.69
N THR A 221 -20.43 33.61 -34.84
CA THR A 221 -20.60 33.00 -36.17
C THR A 221 -19.35 33.30 -36.96
N LEU A 222 -18.66 32.25 -37.43
CA LEU A 222 -17.40 32.41 -38.16
C LEU A 222 -17.63 32.33 -39.66
N SER A 223 -17.26 33.41 -40.34
CA SER A 223 -17.16 33.51 -41.80
C SER A 223 -15.70 33.43 -42.25
N ASN A 224 -15.50 33.23 -43.55
CA ASN A 224 -14.18 33.29 -44.19
C ASN A 224 -13.47 34.65 -44.07
N THR A 225 -14.17 35.71 -43.63
CA THR A 225 -13.59 37.05 -43.40
C THR A 225 -13.33 37.37 -41.92
N THR A 226 -13.77 36.51 -40.98
CA THR A 226 -13.73 36.83 -39.54
C THR A 226 -12.31 37.05 -39.01
N PHE A 227 -11.34 36.25 -39.46
CA PHE A 227 -9.94 36.32 -39.03
C PHE A 227 -9.01 36.95 -40.06
N GLN A 228 -9.54 37.62 -41.09
CA GLN A 228 -8.72 38.17 -42.18
C GLN A 228 -7.63 39.14 -41.67
N GLY A 229 -7.96 39.99 -40.70
CA GLY A 229 -6.99 40.94 -40.12
C GLY A 229 -5.84 40.30 -39.33
N LEU A 230 -5.95 39.01 -38.98
CA LEU A 230 -4.90 38.30 -38.25
C LEU A 230 -3.77 37.79 -39.15
N ASP A 231 -3.89 37.92 -40.48
CA ASP A 231 -2.92 37.46 -41.48
C ASP A 231 -1.49 38.04 -41.27
N LYS A 232 -1.42 39.27 -40.76
CA LYS A 232 -0.18 40.00 -40.48
C LYS A 232 0.41 39.71 -39.10
N THR A 233 -0.27 38.92 -38.27
CA THR A 233 0.16 38.60 -36.90
C THR A 233 1.06 37.36 -36.87
N ASN A 234 1.59 37.06 -35.68
CA ASN A 234 2.36 35.84 -35.41
C ASN A 234 1.56 34.90 -34.49
N ILE A 235 0.25 34.83 -34.68
CA ILE A 235 -0.63 34.04 -33.82
C ILE A 235 -0.30 32.55 -33.91
N THR A 236 -0.07 31.95 -32.74
CA THR A 236 0.27 30.54 -32.53
C THR A 236 -0.81 29.80 -31.76
N VAL A 237 -1.58 30.50 -30.91
CA VAL A 237 -2.65 29.90 -30.10
C VAL A 237 -3.96 30.66 -30.31
N LEU A 238 -5.01 29.92 -30.62
CA LEU A 238 -6.37 30.43 -30.76
C LEU A 238 -7.35 29.56 -29.97
N ASP A 239 -8.00 30.15 -28.98
CA ASP A 239 -9.05 29.50 -28.20
C ASP A 239 -10.44 30.06 -28.56
N LEU A 240 -11.27 29.21 -29.14
CA LEU A 240 -12.66 29.47 -29.52
C LEU A 240 -13.62 28.53 -28.79
N SER A 241 -13.21 28.02 -27.62
CA SER A 241 -13.99 27.07 -26.85
C SER A 241 -15.27 27.67 -26.27
N SER A 242 -16.25 26.80 -25.99
CA SER A 242 -17.49 27.16 -25.30
C SER A 242 -18.32 28.25 -25.99
N ASN A 243 -18.17 28.42 -27.31
CA ASN A 243 -18.86 29.45 -28.09
C ASN A 243 -20.22 29.00 -28.66
N THR A 244 -20.65 27.78 -28.37
CA THR A 244 -21.94 27.21 -28.84
C THR A 244 -22.10 27.25 -30.37
N MET A 245 -20.98 27.27 -31.11
CA MET A 245 -21.01 27.37 -32.57
C MET A 245 -21.61 26.12 -33.20
N SER A 246 -22.52 26.30 -34.16
CA SER A 246 -23.14 25.19 -34.90
C SER A 246 -22.52 24.94 -36.28
N LYS A 247 -21.92 25.98 -36.88
CA LYS A 247 -21.29 25.96 -38.20
C LYS A 247 -20.06 26.86 -38.19
N ILE A 248 -19.06 26.47 -38.98
CA ILE A 248 -17.87 27.27 -39.31
C ILE A 248 -17.78 27.26 -40.84
N ALA A 249 -17.62 28.42 -41.46
CA ALA A 249 -17.49 28.50 -42.92
C ALA A 249 -16.13 27.98 -43.38
N ASP A 250 -16.08 27.35 -44.54
CA ASP A 250 -14.83 26.90 -45.16
C ASP A 250 -13.89 28.08 -45.40
N GLY A 251 -12.59 27.86 -45.21
CA GLY A 251 -11.57 28.91 -45.32
C GLY A 251 -11.55 29.93 -44.18
N THR A 252 -12.34 29.77 -43.11
CA THR A 252 -12.27 30.64 -41.90
C THR A 252 -10.84 30.77 -41.36
N PHE A 253 -10.09 29.68 -41.34
CA PHE A 253 -8.74 29.63 -40.76
C PHE A 253 -7.62 29.84 -41.79
N GLN A 254 -7.94 30.14 -43.06
CA GLN A 254 -6.94 30.26 -44.14
C GLN A 254 -5.90 31.38 -43.87
N TRP A 255 -6.28 32.34 -43.05
CA TRP A 255 -5.47 33.51 -42.66
C TRP A 255 -4.50 33.22 -41.51
N LEU A 256 -4.47 32.00 -40.96
CA LEU A 256 -3.71 31.64 -39.76
C LEU A 256 -2.60 30.60 -40.05
N PRO A 257 -1.69 30.84 -41.00
CA PRO A 257 -0.73 29.83 -41.45
C PRO A 257 0.32 29.45 -40.39
N ARG A 258 0.47 30.26 -39.33
CA ARG A 258 1.42 30.06 -38.23
C ARG A 258 0.80 29.40 -36.99
N LEU A 259 -0.50 29.13 -37.00
CA LEU A 259 -1.21 28.60 -35.84
C LEU A 259 -0.69 27.21 -35.48
N GLU A 260 -0.40 26.99 -34.21
CA GLU A 260 0.09 25.72 -33.66
C GLU A 260 -0.95 25.02 -32.79
N ILE A 261 -1.79 25.78 -32.07
CA ILE A 261 -2.81 25.26 -31.15
C ILE A 261 -4.15 25.91 -31.47
N LEU A 262 -5.16 25.07 -31.75
CA LEU A 262 -6.53 25.48 -31.95
C LEU A 262 -7.45 24.71 -30.99
N SER A 263 -8.19 25.46 -30.17
CA SER A 263 -9.24 24.89 -29.32
C SER A 263 -10.62 25.28 -29.84
N LEU A 264 -11.42 24.26 -30.15
CA LEU A 264 -12.84 24.35 -30.51
C LEU A 264 -13.70 23.60 -29.49
N GLU A 265 -13.17 23.36 -28.29
CA GLU A 265 -13.80 22.57 -27.24
C GLU A 265 -15.19 23.10 -26.87
N HIS A 266 -16.13 22.23 -26.48
CA HIS A 266 -17.47 22.62 -26.01
C HIS A 266 -18.23 23.54 -27.00
N ASN A 267 -18.18 23.22 -28.29
CA ASN A 267 -19.06 23.79 -29.32
C ASN A 267 -20.19 22.81 -29.69
N SER A 268 -21.02 23.17 -30.67
CA SER A 268 -22.16 22.34 -31.11
C SER A 268 -22.14 22.13 -32.62
N LEU A 269 -20.94 21.91 -33.16
CA LEU A 269 -20.67 21.79 -34.59
C LEU A 269 -21.47 20.63 -35.18
N ARG A 270 -22.04 20.87 -36.36
CA ARG A 270 -22.90 19.90 -37.05
C ARG A 270 -22.22 19.24 -38.24
N HIS A 271 -21.23 19.89 -38.83
CA HIS A 271 -20.55 19.42 -40.03
C HIS A 271 -19.10 19.91 -40.02
N LEU A 272 -18.15 18.98 -40.14
CA LEU A 272 -16.76 19.26 -40.49
C LEU A 272 -16.56 18.88 -41.95
N THR A 273 -16.43 19.88 -42.81
CA THR A 273 -16.18 19.71 -44.25
C THR A 273 -14.70 19.42 -44.50
N LYS A 274 -14.35 18.99 -45.71
CA LYS A 274 -12.95 18.78 -46.12
C LYS A 274 -12.05 20.04 -46.09
N ASP A 275 -12.64 21.22 -46.22
CA ASP A 275 -11.92 22.51 -46.35
C ASP A 275 -12.03 23.40 -45.10
N ILE A 276 -12.69 22.92 -44.03
CA ILE A 276 -12.91 23.68 -42.79
C ILE A 276 -11.61 24.13 -42.12
N PHE A 277 -10.56 23.29 -42.17
CA PHE A 277 -9.25 23.55 -41.58
C PHE A 277 -8.20 24.01 -42.59
N SER A 278 -8.63 24.49 -43.77
CA SER A 278 -7.71 25.01 -44.78
C SER A 278 -6.85 26.16 -44.22
N GLY A 279 -5.55 26.13 -44.56
CA GLY A 279 -4.52 27.05 -44.09
C GLY A 279 -3.80 26.66 -42.80
N LEU A 280 -4.28 25.68 -42.03
CA LEU A 280 -3.71 25.27 -40.74
C LEU A 280 -2.54 24.26 -40.86
N GLY A 281 -1.64 24.47 -41.83
CA GLY A 281 -0.54 23.54 -42.12
C GLY A 281 0.55 23.43 -41.04
N ASN A 282 0.62 24.39 -40.10
CA ASN A 282 1.54 24.34 -38.95
C ASN A 282 0.90 23.87 -37.64
N LEU A 283 -0.39 23.51 -37.66
CA LEU A 283 -1.10 23.11 -36.46
C LEU A 283 -0.52 21.83 -35.88
N ARG A 284 -0.19 21.85 -34.59
CA ARG A 284 0.35 20.73 -33.81
C ARG A 284 -0.71 20.10 -32.92
N GLN A 285 -1.65 20.90 -32.42
CA GLN A 285 -2.70 20.43 -31.52
C GLN A 285 -4.06 20.98 -31.92
N LEU A 286 -5.03 20.07 -32.07
CA LEU A 286 -6.43 20.38 -32.34
C LEU A 286 -7.30 19.76 -31.24
N ASN A 287 -8.00 20.62 -30.51
CA ASN A 287 -8.95 20.20 -29.48
C ASN A 287 -10.39 20.37 -29.97
N LEU A 288 -11.07 19.25 -30.21
CA LEU A 288 -12.47 19.11 -30.57
C LEU A 288 -13.28 18.40 -29.47
N GLN A 289 -12.77 18.33 -28.23
CA GLN A 289 -13.49 17.68 -27.15
C GLN A 289 -14.86 18.34 -26.94
N LYS A 290 -15.92 17.53 -26.92
CA LYS A 290 -17.32 18.01 -26.86
C LYS A 290 -17.66 19.08 -27.91
N ALA A 291 -16.95 19.15 -29.04
CA ALA A 291 -17.23 20.13 -30.09
C ALA A 291 -18.35 19.68 -31.03
N LEU A 292 -18.52 18.36 -31.17
CA LEU A 292 -19.53 17.70 -31.99
C LEU A 292 -20.50 17.02 -31.04
N THR A 293 -21.66 17.61 -30.78
CA THR A 293 -22.63 17.06 -29.81
C THR A 293 -23.97 16.80 -30.48
N LYS A 294 -24.57 15.63 -30.21
CA LYS A 294 -25.95 15.34 -30.58
C LYS A 294 -26.90 15.99 -29.57
N SER A 295 -27.73 16.92 -30.02
CA SER A 295 -28.86 17.45 -29.25
C SER A 295 -30.08 16.53 -29.38
N HIS A 296 -30.98 16.53 -28.40
CA HIS A 296 -32.24 15.77 -28.47
C HIS A 296 -33.01 16.09 -29.76
N GLY A 297 -33.44 15.04 -30.48
CA GLY A 297 -34.17 15.17 -31.75
C GLY A 297 -33.32 15.55 -32.97
N SER A 298 -32.02 15.85 -32.83
CA SER A 298 -31.13 16.18 -33.95
C SER A 298 -30.39 14.96 -34.51
N SER A 299 -30.04 15.02 -35.80
CA SER A 299 -29.12 14.05 -36.41
C SER A 299 -27.73 14.13 -35.79
N PHE A 300 -26.98 13.03 -35.89
CA PHE A 300 -25.57 13.04 -35.52
C PHE A 300 -24.80 14.02 -36.44
N PRO A 301 -23.85 14.78 -35.90
CA PRO A 301 -22.88 15.53 -36.69
C PRO A 301 -22.18 14.67 -37.75
N ILE A 302 -21.81 15.30 -38.87
CA ILE A 302 -21.14 14.68 -40.01
C ILE A 302 -19.69 15.17 -40.05
N ILE A 303 -18.77 14.26 -40.34
CA ILE A 303 -17.38 14.57 -40.65
C ILE A 303 -17.14 13.99 -42.05
N ASP A 304 -16.77 14.84 -42.99
CA ASP A 304 -16.48 14.40 -44.35
C ASP A 304 -15.15 13.64 -44.39
N ASP A 305 -14.99 12.77 -45.38
CA ASP A 305 -13.68 12.21 -45.71
C ASP A 305 -12.69 13.33 -45.99
N PHE A 306 -11.44 13.15 -45.57
CA PHE A 306 -10.37 14.14 -45.69
C PHE A 306 -10.60 15.44 -44.88
N ALA A 307 -11.52 15.49 -43.91
CA ALA A 307 -11.74 16.67 -43.05
C ALA A 307 -10.45 17.22 -42.40
N PHE A 308 -9.47 16.35 -42.09
CA PHE A 308 -8.23 16.74 -41.42
C PHE A 308 -7.00 16.82 -42.33
N HIS A 309 -7.14 16.62 -43.64
CA HIS A 309 -5.99 16.41 -44.55
C HIS A 309 -5.02 17.60 -44.67
N HIS A 310 -5.49 18.82 -44.37
CA HIS A 310 -4.64 20.02 -44.37
C HIS A 310 -3.69 20.08 -43.15
N LEU A 311 -3.94 19.29 -42.10
CA LEU A 311 -3.26 19.37 -40.81
C LEU A 311 -1.96 18.54 -40.80
N VAL A 312 -1.07 18.80 -41.75
CA VAL A 312 0.11 17.96 -42.03
C VAL A 312 1.12 17.86 -40.88
N LYS A 313 1.16 18.84 -39.95
CA LYS A 313 2.02 18.85 -38.76
C LYS A 313 1.32 18.45 -37.46
N LEU A 314 0.06 17.99 -37.54
CA LEU A 314 -0.73 17.69 -36.36
C LEU A 314 -0.12 16.51 -35.59
N GLU A 315 0.12 16.72 -34.30
CA GLU A 315 0.67 15.73 -33.39
C GLU A 315 -0.43 15.17 -32.46
N HIS A 316 -1.36 16.02 -32.03
CA HIS A 316 -2.39 15.65 -31.07
C HIS A 316 -3.78 16.05 -31.55
N LEU A 317 -4.65 15.04 -31.74
CA LEU A 317 -6.05 15.22 -32.09
C LEU A 317 -6.93 14.72 -30.94
N HIS A 318 -7.54 15.68 -30.23
CA HIS A 318 -8.45 15.39 -29.11
C HIS A 318 -9.89 15.52 -29.57
N MET A 319 -10.59 14.40 -29.63
CA MET A 319 -12.00 14.31 -30.04
C MET A 319 -12.84 13.60 -28.96
N ALA A 320 -12.41 13.66 -27.71
CA ALA A 320 -13.12 13.02 -26.60
C ALA A 320 -14.54 13.61 -26.41
N ASN A 321 -15.48 12.78 -25.96
CA ASN A 321 -16.87 13.15 -25.72
C ASN A 321 -17.55 13.79 -26.94
N THR A 322 -17.19 13.35 -28.15
CA THR A 322 -17.86 13.80 -29.38
C THR A 322 -18.96 12.83 -29.80
N GLY A 323 -19.88 13.27 -30.65
CA GLY A 323 -20.88 12.42 -31.26
C GLY A 323 -20.91 12.71 -32.75
N PHE A 324 -20.68 11.69 -33.58
CA PHE A 324 -20.74 11.82 -35.03
C PHE A 324 -21.19 10.50 -35.66
N ARG A 325 -21.64 10.58 -36.91
CA ARG A 325 -22.38 9.49 -37.59
C ARG A 325 -21.60 8.17 -37.62
N GLU A 326 -20.40 8.17 -38.20
CA GLU A 326 -19.57 6.98 -38.38
C GLU A 326 -18.11 7.36 -38.59
N ILE A 327 -17.22 6.37 -38.42
CA ILE A 327 -15.80 6.46 -38.77
C ILE A 327 -15.64 5.79 -40.14
N THR A 328 -15.49 6.60 -41.18
CA THR A 328 -15.25 6.16 -42.56
C THR A 328 -13.76 5.81 -42.76
N GLU A 329 -13.44 5.20 -43.90
CA GLU A 329 -12.08 4.74 -44.22
C GLU A 329 -11.07 5.91 -44.36
N HIS A 330 -11.52 7.10 -44.74
CA HIS A 330 -10.67 8.26 -45.06
C HIS A 330 -10.85 9.47 -44.12
N ILE A 331 -11.56 9.30 -43.01
CA ILE A 331 -11.81 10.40 -42.06
C ILE A 331 -10.51 10.96 -41.46
N PHE A 332 -9.51 10.11 -41.19
CA PHE A 332 -8.22 10.49 -40.60
C PHE A 332 -7.05 10.54 -41.60
N SER A 333 -7.33 10.59 -42.90
CA SER A 333 -6.28 10.66 -43.92
C SER A 333 -5.51 12.00 -43.87
N GLY A 334 -4.23 11.98 -44.26
CA GLY A 334 -3.40 13.18 -44.38
C GLY A 334 -2.76 13.66 -43.06
N LEU A 335 -2.56 12.77 -42.08
CA LEU A 335 -2.01 13.10 -40.76
C LEU A 335 -0.64 12.44 -40.48
N PRO A 336 0.44 12.82 -41.19
CA PRO A 336 1.72 12.09 -41.13
C PRO A 336 2.49 12.24 -39.82
N ASN A 337 2.21 13.28 -39.03
CA ASN A 337 2.91 13.57 -37.77
C ASN A 337 2.09 13.20 -36.52
N LEU A 338 0.94 12.56 -36.68
CA LEU A 338 0.04 12.28 -35.58
C LEU A 338 0.68 11.32 -34.58
N LYS A 339 0.69 11.70 -33.30
CA LYS A 339 1.23 10.93 -32.17
C LYS A 339 0.12 10.40 -31.26
N THR A 340 -0.95 11.18 -31.10
CA THR A 340 -2.08 10.85 -30.22
C THR A 340 -3.40 11.11 -30.90
N LEU A 341 -4.27 10.09 -30.90
CA LEU A 341 -5.67 10.19 -31.29
C LEU A 341 -6.55 9.79 -30.10
N ASP A 342 -7.34 10.73 -29.60
CA ASP A 342 -8.28 10.50 -28.50
C ASP A 342 -9.72 10.59 -28.97
N LEU A 343 -10.41 9.44 -29.02
CA LEU A 343 -11.83 9.31 -29.34
C LEU A 343 -12.65 8.87 -28.12
N SER A 344 -12.09 8.95 -26.91
CA SER A 344 -12.74 8.43 -25.71
C SER A 344 -14.10 9.07 -25.45
N TRP A 345 -15.04 8.29 -24.90
CA TRP A 345 -16.41 8.71 -24.60
C TRP A 345 -17.18 9.23 -25.81
N SER A 346 -16.72 8.92 -27.03
CA SER A 346 -17.37 9.40 -28.24
C SER A 346 -18.49 8.45 -28.68
N SER A 347 -19.67 9.00 -28.88
CA SER A 347 -20.82 8.26 -29.38
C SER A 347 -20.80 8.23 -30.90
N THR A 348 -20.39 7.10 -31.45
CA THR A 348 -20.49 6.81 -32.89
C THR A 348 -21.40 5.62 -33.12
N GLY A 349 -21.77 5.35 -34.38
CA GLY A 349 -22.37 4.08 -34.76
C GLY A 349 -21.43 2.87 -34.67
N LEU A 350 -20.17 3.04 -34.22
CA LEU A 350 -19.15 2.00 -34.23
C LEU A 350 -19.47 0.90 -33.21
N LYS A 351 -19.87 -0.26 -33.71
CA LYS A 351 -20.06 -1.48 -32.90
C LYS A 351 -18.95 -2.51 -33.08
N THR A 352 -18.33 -2.53 -34.25
CA THR A 352 -17.26 -3.48 -34.57
C THR A 352 -16.06 -2.73 -35.14
N VAL A 353 -14.88 -2.94 -34.56
CA VAL A 353 -13.63 -2.46 -35.14
C VAL A 353 -13.17 -3.46 -36.19
N THR A 354 -12.98 -3.01 -37.42
CA THR A 354 -12.51 -3.83 -38.55
C THR A 354 -11.16 -3.33 -39.04
N ASN A 355 -10.48 -4.11 -39.88
CA ASN A 355 -9.24 -3.69 -40.53
C ASN A 355 -9.38 -2.44 -41.43
N LYS A 356 -10.62 -2.03 -41.77
CA LYS A 356 -10.89 -0.78 -42.50
C LYS A 356 -11.11 0.43 -41.60
N THR A 357 -11.51 0.22 -40.34
CA THR A 357 -11.94 1.30 -39.43
C THR A 357 -10.83 2.33 -39.18
N PHE A 358 -9.57 1.88 -39.11
CA PHE A 358 -8.41 2.74 -38.87
C PHE A 358 -7.37 2.63 -39.99
N ALA A 359 -7.78 2.25 -41.21
CA ALA A 359 -6.85 2.03 -42.32
C ALA A 359 -6.08 3.29 -42.71
N ALA A 360 -6.73 4.45 -42.74
CA ALA A 360 -6.08 5.75 -43.03
C ALA A 360 -4.95 6.11 -42.06
N LEU A 361 -4.96 5.61 -40.82
CA LEU A 361 -3.89 5.86 -39.84
C LEU A 361 -2.58 5.13 -40.20
N GLN A 362 -2.56 4.30 -41.23
CA GLN A 362 -1.31 3.82 -41.83
C GLN A 362 -0.42 4.97 -42.32
N GLU A 363 -1.03 6.09 -42.73
CA GLU A 363 -0.33 7.31 -43.12
C GLU A 363 0.30 8.05 -41.92
N SER A 364 0.03 7.62 -40.68
CA SER A 364 0.49 8.22 -39.43
C SER A 364 1.55 7.35 -38.72
N PRO A 365 2.80 7.26 -39.23
CA PRO A 365 3.83 6.36 -38.70
C PRO A 365 4.30 6.73 -37.28
N LEU A 366 4.00 7.93 -36.80
CA LEU A 366 4.38 8.39 -35.47
C LEU A 366 3.31 8.12 -34.40
N LEU A 367 2.19 7.48 -34.75
CA LEU A 367 1.07 7.28 -33.82
C LEU A 367 1.47 6.33 -32.69
N GLN A 368 1.45 6.84 -31.46
CA GLN A 368 1.85 6.12 -30.26
C GLN A 368 0.67 5.74 -29.38
N THR A 369 -0.38 6.57 -29.34
CA THR A 369 -1.52 6.39 -28.44
C THR A 369 -2.84 6.50 -29.19
N LEU A 370 -3.67 5.47 -29.05
CA LEU A 370 -5.03 5.43 -29.55
C LEU A 370 -5.98 5.15 -28.39
N ASN A 371 -6.84 6.13 -28.08
CA ASN A 371 -7.81 6.01 -27.00
C ASN A 371 -9.23 5.82 -27.55
N LEU A 372 -9.78 4.62 -27.33
CA LEU A 372 -11.12 4.19 -27.73
C LEU A 372 -11.99 3.85 -26.50
N THR A 373 -11.65 4.41 -25.34
CA THR A 373 -12.38 4.18 -24.09
C THR A 373 -13.83 4.61 -24.23
N ALA A 374 -14.78 3.81 -23.74
CA ALA A 374 -16.20 4.17 -23.70
C ALA A 374 -16.83 4.60 -25.04
N MET A 375 -16.41 3.97 -26.15
CA MET A 375 -17.01 4.20 -27.48
C MET A 375 -18.22 3.31 -27.77
N GLY A 376 -18.52 2.36 -26.87
CA GLY A 376 -19.62 1.42 -27.02
C GLY A 376 -19.36 0.33 -28.06
N ILE A 377 -18.08 -0.07 -28.19
CA ILE A 377 -17.59 -1.15 -29.07
C ILE A 377 -18.02 -2.51 -28.50
N ASN A 378 -18.52 -3.39 -29.36
CA ASN A 378 -18.99 -4.73 -29.00
C ASN A 378 -18.05 -5.84 -29.48
N LYS A 379 -17.35 -5.64 -30.60
CA LYS A 379 -16.50 -6.66 -31.23
C LYS A 379 -15.26 -6.06 -31.89
N LEU A 380 -14.17 -6.80 -31.87
CA LEU A 380 -12.92 -6.60 -32.60
C LEU A 380 -12.85 -7.67 -33.70
N GLY A 381 -12.72 -7.25 -34.95
CA GLY A 381 -12.52 -8.13 -36.10
C GLY A 381 -11.06 -8.58 -36.27
N PRO A 382 -10.79 -9.54 -37.15
CA PRO A 382 -9.44 -9.98 -37.47
C PRO A 382 -8.63 -8.81 -38.05
N ARG A 383 -7.37 -8.67 -37.63
CA ARG A 383 -6.46 -7.60 -38.09
C ARG A 383 -7.05 -6.20 -37.92
N ALA A 384 -7.87 -5.98 -36.89
CA ALA A 384 -8.57 -4.71 -36.64
C ALA A 384 -7.60 -3.51 -36.51
N PHE A 385 -6.38 -3.76 -36.03
CA PHE A 385 -5.37 -2.74 -35.79
C PHE A 385 -4.10 -2.93 -36.63
N SER A 386 -4.17 -3.67 -37.74
CA SER A 386 -2.98 -4.05 -38.51
C SER A 386 -2.23 -2.86 -39.14
N SER A 387 -2.93 -1.75 -39.39
CA SER A 387 -2.34 -0.50 -39.87
C SER A 387 -1.51 0.25 -38.82
N LEU A 388 -1.57 -0.16 -37.55
CA LEU A 388 -1.05 0.61 -36.40
C LEU A 388 0.26 0.03 -35.84
N GLY A 389 1.24 -0.28 -36.71
CA GLY A 389 2.47 -0.99 -36.34
C GLY A 389 3.35 -0.31 -35.28
N ASN A 390 3.32 1.03 -35.20
CA ASN A 390 4.11 1.82 -34.24
C ASN A 390 3.35 2.16 -32.95
N LEU A 391 2.11 1.68 -32.80
CA LEU A 391 1.28 1.98 -31.64
C LEU A 391 1.90 1.38 -30.38
N THR A 392 1.96 2.18 -29.32
CA THR A 392 2.53 1.78 -28.02
C THR A 392 1.46 1.61 -26.94
N THR A 393 0.35 2.35 -27.05
CA THR A 393 -0.72 2.37 -26.06
C THR A 393 -2.08 2.27 -26.76
N LEU A 394 -2.85 1.25 -26.42
CA LEU A 394 -4.21 1.02 -26.90
C LEU A 394 -5.17 0.95 -25.72
N LEU A 395 -6.08 1.92 -25.64
CA LEU A 395 -7.08 1.99 -24.57
C LEU A 395 -8.45 1.61 -25.12
N LEU A 396 -9.01 0.51 -24.61
CA LEU A 396 -10.30 -0.09 -24.98
C LEU A 396 -11.20 -0.25 -23.75
N SER A 397 -10.91 0.48 -22.67
CA SER A 397 -11.64 0.36 -21.42
C SER A 397 -13.10 0.86 -21.52
N TYR A 398 -13.98 0.42 -20.63
CA TYR A 398 -15.39 0.83 -20.57
C TYR A 398 -16.19 0.61 -21.86
N ASN A 399 -15.82 -0.39 -22.66
CA ASN A 399 -16.59 -0.82 -23.83
C ASN A 399 -17.51 -2.00 -23.47
N PHE A 400 -18.15 -2.58 -24.49
CA PHE A 400 -19.07 -3.72 -24.36
C PHE A 400 -18.51 -4.94 -25.11
N ILE A 401 -17.18 -5.11 -25.14
CA ILE A 401 -16.54 -6.17 -25.93
C ILE A 401 -16.96 -7.52 -25.37
N SER A 402 -17.69 -8.28 -26.18
CA SER A 402 -18.25 -9.58 -25.82
C SER A 402 -17.89 -10.59 -26.89
N GLN A 403 -16.64 -11.08 -26.84
CA GLN A 403 -16.14 -12.11 -27.75
C GLN A 403 -15.09 -13.00 -27.09
N GLN A 404 -14.75 -14.07 -27.79
CA GLN A 404 -13.53 -14.82 -27.54
C GLN A 404 -12.38 -14.19 -28.31
N LEU A 405 -11.27 -13.88 -27.62
CA LEU A 405 -10.06 -13.36 -28.25
C LEU A 405 -9.21 -14.51 -28.80
N ASN A 406 -9.00 -14.55 -30.10
CA ASN A 406 -8.21 -15.61 -30.74
C ASN A 406 -6.76 -15.20 -31.03
N GLY A 407 -6.47 -13.89 -30.98
CA GLY A 407 -5.14 -13.29 -31.16
C GLY A 407 -4.92 -12.68 -32.54
N ASP A 408 -5.77 -12.99 -33.51
CA ASP A 408 -5.81 -12.36 -34.84
C ASP A 408 -6.33 -10.92 -34.79
N GLU A 409 -7.11 -10.56 -33.75
CA GLU A 409 -7.63 -9.20 -33.59
C GLU A 409 -6.53 -8.16 -33.32
N LEU A 410 -5.44 -8.60 -32.66
CA LEU A 410 -4.29 -7.78 -32.28
C LEU A 410 -3.11 -7.90 -33.26
N GLU A 411 -3.27 -8.64 -34.35
CA GLU A 411 -2.23 -8.83 -35.36
C GLU A 411 -1.84 -7.48 -36.01
N GLY A 412 -0.53 -7.25 -36.11
CA GLY A 412 0.08 -6.03 -36.65
C GLY A 412 0.55 -5.02 -35.59
N LEU A 413 0.12 -5.14 -34.33
CA LEU A 413 0.54 -4.30 -33.21
C LEU A 413 1.98 -4.62 -32.72
N SER A 414 2.96 -4.35 -33.56
CA SER A 414 4.34 -4.83 -33.37
C SER A 414 5.06 -4.17 -32.18
N ASN A 415 4.77 -2.90 -31.89
CA ASN A 415 5.46 -2.10 -30.86
C ASN A 415 4.62 -1.84 -29.60
N ILE A 416 3.52 -2.57 -29.42
CA ILE A 416 2.56 -2.32 -28.34
C ILE A 416 3.18 -2.60 -26.96
N LYS A 417 2.93 -1.69 -26.01
CA LYS A 417 3.43 -1.78 -24.63
C LYS A 417 2.30 -1.83 -23.62
N GLU A 418 1.20 -1.14 -23.87
CA GLU A 418 0.04 -1.11 -22.99
C GLU A 418 -1.24 -1.40 -23.76
N ILE A 419 -2.02 -2.36 -23.24
CA ILE A 419 -3.38 -2.65 -23.65
C ILE A 419 -4.26 -2.59 -22.40
N ASP A 420 -5.25 -1.70 -22.42
CA ASP A 420 -6.28 -1.61 -21.38
C ASP A 420 -7.63 -2.03 -21.95
N MET A 421 -8.11 -3.20 -21.55
CA MET A 421 -9.44 -3.73 -21.89
C MET A 421 -10.32 -3.85 -20.63
N SER A 422 -10.04 -3.05 -19.59
CA SER A 422 -10.82 -3.08 -18.35
C SER A 422 -12.27 -2.63 -18.56
N MET A 423 -13.17 -3.01 -17.66
CA MET A 423 -14.58 -2.62 -17.69
C MET A 423 -15.32 -3.02 -18.97
N ASN A 424 -14.98 -4.17 -19.57
CA ASN A 424 -15.72 -4.79 -20.68
C ASN A 424 -16.78 -5.81 -20.21
N GLN A 425 -17.49 -5.47 -19.14
CA GLN A 425 -18.65 -6.18 -18.61
C GLN A 425 -18.49 -7.71 -18.45
N GLN A 426 -17.30 -8.17 -18.04
CA GLN A 426 -17.03 -9.60 -17.77
C GLN A 426 -17.44 -10.56 -18.92
N SER A 427 -17.36 -10.10 -20.17
CA SER A 427 -17.87 -10.82 -21.34
C SER A 427 -16.77 -11.36 -22.27
N ILE A 428 -15.50 -11.04 -22.00
CA ILE A 428 -14.35 -11.50 -22.79
C ILE A 428 -13.93 -12.90 -22.35
N SER A 429 -13.77 -13.83 -23.29
CA SER A 429 -13.13 -15.13 -23.04
C SER A 429 -11.77 -15.21 -23.74
N LEU A 430 -10.79 -15.82 -23.08
CA LEU A 430 -9.44 -15.98 -23.62
C LEU A 430 -9.25 -17.38 -24.23
N THR A 431 -8.25 -17.50 -25.09
CA THR A 431 -7.66 -18.74 -25.63
C THR A 431 -6.16 -18.72 -25.32
N ASN A 432 -5.49 -19.86 -25.51
CA ASN A 432 -4.03 -19.93 -25.38
C ASN A 432 -3.27 -19.06 -26.40
N THR A 433 -3.93 -18.58 -27.46
CA THR A 433 -3.33 -17.72 -28.50
C THR A 433 -3.76 -16.26 -28.42
N SER A 434 -4.61 -15.85 -27.46
CA SER A 434 -5.19 -14.50 -27.40
C SER A 434 -4.18 -13.35 -27.50
N PHE A 435 -2.95 -13.54 -27.02
CA PHE A 435 -1.90 -12.52 -27.00
C PHE A 435 -0.63 -12.92 -27.78
N ILE A 436 -0.72 -13.93 -28.66
CA ILE A 436 0.45 -14.45 -29.41
C ILE A 436 1.10 -13.37 -30.30
N SER A 437 0.29 -12.46 -30.85
CA SER A 437 0.71 -11.40 -31.77
C SER A 437 1.36 -10.20 -31.09
N VAL A 438 1.36 -10.13 -29.74
CA VAL A 438 1.80 -8.96 -28.97
C VAL A 438 2.81 -9.28 -27.85
N PRO A 439 3.93 -9.97 -28.16
CA PRO A 439 4.92 -10.37 -27.14
C PRO A 439 5.69 -9.19 -26.52
N THR A 440 5.59 -8.00 -27.11
CA THR A 440 6.22 -6.75 -26.64
C THR A 440 5.49 -6.09 -25.47
N LEU A 441 4.29 -6.59 -25.12
CA LEU A 441 3.43 -6.00 -24.11
C LEU A 441 4.07 -5.99 -22.72
N ARG A 442 3.93 -4.85 -22.03
CA ARG A 442 4.44 -4.62 -20.66
C ARG A 442 3.33 -4.41 -19.65
N ILE A 443 2.20 -3.87 -20.07
CA ILE A 443 1.05 -3.56 -19.23
C ILE A 443 -0.19 -4.15 -19.89
N LEU A 444 -0.85 -5.07 -19.18
CA LEU A 444 -2.12 -5.65 -19.60
C LEU A 444 -3.14 -5.46 -18.49
N LYS A 445 -4.22 -4.73 -18.79
CA LYS A 445 -5.33 -4.52 -17.85
C LYS A 445 -6.61 -5.14 -18.39
N LEU A 446 -7.15 -6.04 -17.61
CA LEU A 446 -8.34 -6.85 -17.87
C LEU A 446 -9.29 -6.81 -16.66
N GLY A 447 -9.23 -5.74 -15.85
CA GLY A 447 -10.07 -5.60 -14.67
C GLY A 447 -11.55 -5.52 -15.04
N ARG A 448 -12.42 -6.37 -14.48
CA ARG A 448 -13.86 -6.44 -14.81
C ARG A 448 -14.15 -6.63 -16.31
N ALA A 449 -13.35 -7.45 -16.98
CA ALA A 449 -13.43 -7.70 -18.42
C ALA A 449 -13.68 -9.17 -18.78
N LEU A 450 -13.15 -10.11 -17.99
CA LEU A 450 -13.10 -11.53 -18.31
C LEU A 450 -14.32 -12.30 -17.78
N LYS A 451 -14.69 -13.36 -18.49
CA LYS A 451 -15.54 -14.43 -17.94
C LYS A 451 -14.75 -15.17 -16.85
N GLY A 452 -15.37 -15.46 -15.70
CA GLY A 452 -14.71 -15.91 -14.45
C GLY A 452 -13.98 -17.26 -14.42
N THR A 453 -13.49 -17.77 -15.56
CA THR A 453 -12.72 -19.03 -15.66
C THR A 453 -11.45 -18.81 -16.49
N LEU A 454 -10.29 -19.19 -15.95
CA LEU A 454 -8.96 -19.09 -16.56
C LEU A 454 -8.17 -20.40 -16.42
N ASP A 455 -8.80 -21.54 -16.70
CA ASP A 455 -8.25 -22.89 -16.59
C ASP A 455 -7.64 -23.40 -17.92
N LEU A 456 -6.92 -22.53 -18.63
CA LEU A 456 -6.30 -22.86 -19.91
C LEU A 456 -4.89 -23.46 -19.73
N THR A 457 -4.56 -24.44 -20.57
CA THR A 457 -3.21 -25.00 -20.72
C THR A 457 -2.83 -25.09 -22.20
N PRO A 458 -1.77 -24.40 -22.68
CA PRO A 458 -0.91 -23.45 -21.95
C PRO A 458 -1.64 -22.14 -21.60
N SER A 459 -1.04 -21.34 -20.70
CA SER A 459 -1.61 -20.06 -20.25
C SER A 459 -1.71 -19.05 -21.40
N PRO A 460 -2.79 -18.25 -21.47
CA PRO A 460 -2.92 -17.16 -22.46
C PRO A 460 -1.80 -16.10 -22.32
N PHE A 461 -1.17 -16.01 -21.14
CA PHE A 461 -0.14 -15.01 -20.86
C PHE A 461 1.28 -15.50 -21.16
N THR A 462 1.48 -16.79 -21.43
CA THR A 462 2.80 -17.37 -21.75
C THR A 462 3.59 -16.60 -22.82
N PRO A 463 2.97 -16.08 -23.89
CA PRO A 463 3.68 -15.28 -24.90
C PRO A 463 4.22 -13.92 -24.40
N LEU A 464 3.72 -13.42 -23.27
CA LEU A 464 3.98 -12.05 -22.78
C LEU A 464 5.22 -12.00 -21.89
N VAL A 465 6.38 -12.38 -22.44
CA VAL A 465 7.64 -12.52 -21.69
C VAL A 465 8.16 -11.22 -21.06
N ASN A 466 7.72 -10.06 -21.57
CA ASN A 466 8.10 -8.74 -21.09
C ASN A 466 7.06 -8.09 -20.17
N LEU A 467 6.02 -8.83 -19.77
CA LEU A 467 4.93 -8.29 -18.97
C LEU A 467 5.43 -7.89 -17.58
N THR A 468 5.09 -6.66 -17.17
CA THR A 468 5.47 -6.07 -15.88
C THR A 468 4.27 -5.81 -14.99
N ILE A 469 3.11 -5.49 -15.57
CA ILE A 469 1.86 -5.23 -14.87
C ILE A 469 0.76 -6.08 -15.48
N LEU A 470 0.13 -6.91 -14.65
CA LEU A 470 -1.06 -7.68 -15.00
C LEU A 470 -2.18 -7.34 -14.02
N ASP A 471 -3.28 -6.80 -14.55
CA ASP A 471 -4.51 -6.57 -13.79
C ASP A 471 -5.62 -7.48 -14.31
N ILE A 472 -6.02 -8.46 -13.48
CA ILE A 472 -7.14 -9.37 -13.73
C ILE A 472 -8.16 -9.29 -12.58
N SER A 473 -8.25 -8.11 -11.95
CA SER A 473 -9.16 -7.84 -10.84
C SER A 473 -10.63 -7.86 -11.25
N ASN A 474 -11.54 -8.02 -10.29
CA ASN A 474 -12.98 -7.83 -10.48
C ASN A 474 -13.60 -8.74 -11.58
N ASN A 475 -13.05 -9.93 -11.80
CA ASN A 475 -13.49 -10.85 -12.87
C ASN A 475 -14.27 -12.06 -12.34
N ASN A 476 -14.57 -12.10 -11.04
CA ASN A 476 -15.23 -13.23 -10.38
C ASN A 476 -14.53 -14.57 -10.64
N ILE A 477 -13.20 -14.56 -10.84
CA ILE A 477 -12.43 -15.75 -11.21
C ILE A 477 -12.51 -16.78 -10.09
N ALA A 478 -13.04 -17.97 -10.40
CA ALA A 478 -13.17 -19.08 -9.45
C ALA A 478 -12.24 -20.26 -9.77
N ASN A 479 -11.85 -20.40 -11.03
CA ASN A 479 -11.01 -21.50 -11.52
C ASN A 479 -9.83 -20.94 -12.32
N LEU A 480 -8.62 -21.39 -11.99
CA LEU A 480 -7.39 -21.12 -12.73
C LEU A 480 -6.38 -22.26 -12.54
N ASN A 481 -5.42 -22.35 -13.46
CA ASN A 481 -4.34 -23.36 -13.40
C ASN A 481 -3.10 -22.85 -12.66
N ALA A 482 -2.34 -23.78 -12.06
CA ALA A 482 -1.07 -23.46 -11.41
C ALA A 482 -0.01 -22.87 -12.37
N GLY A 483 -0.16 -23.12 -13.68
CA GLY A 483 0.71 -22.57 -14.73
C GLY A 483 0.22 -21.25 -15.34
N LEU A 484 -0.71 -20.54 -14.69
CA LEU A 484 -1.27 -19.28 -15.23
C LEU A 484 -0.20 -18.23 -15.49
N LEU A 485 0.79 -18.11 -14.60
CA LEU A 485 1.85 -17.09 -14.68
C LEU A 485 3.17 -17.64 -15.23
N THR A 486 3.18 -18.86 -15.78
CA THR A 486 4.39 -19.48 -16.32
C THR A 486 4.96 -18.63 -17.46
N GLY A 487 6.27 -18.34 -17.40
CA GLY A 487 6.99 -17.51 -18.37
C GLY A 487 7.01 -16.00 -18.06
N LEU A 488 6.25 -15.53 -17.07
CA LEU A 488 6.15 -14.10 -16.71
C LEU A 488 7.26 -13.65 -15.75
N HIS A 489 8.52 -13.87 -16.13
CA HIS A 489 9.68 -13.63 -15.25
C HIS A 489 9.94 -12.15 -14.90
N HIS A 490 9.35 -11.21 -15.65
CA HIS A 490 9.48 -9.77 -15.42
C HIS A 490 8.28 -9.14 -14.71
N LEU A 491 7.31 -9.95 -14.28
CA LEU A 491 6.08 -9.45 -13.66
C LEU A 491 6.39 -8.83 -12.29
N LYS A 492 6.03 -7.55 -12.13
CA LYS A 492 6.26 -6.77 -10.91
C LYS A 492 4.97 -6.46 -10.15
N VAL A 493 3.89 -6.24 -10.87
CA VAL A 493 2.60 -5.88 -10.28
C VAL A 493 1.54 -6.87 -10.74
N LEU A 494 0.92 -7.54 -9.77
CA LEU A 494 -0.19 -8.45 -10.02
C LEU A 494 -1.40 -8.02 -9.18
N LYS A 495 -2.48 -7.70 -9.88
CA LYS A 495 -3.77 -7.32 -9.28
C LYS A 495 -4.81 -8.40 -9.54
N MET A 496 -5.26 -9.03 -8.46
CA MET A 496 -6.24 -10.14 -8.47
C MET A 496 -7.37 -9.93 -7.46
N GLN A 497 -7.58 -8.70 -6.97
CA GLN A 497 -8.65 -8.39 -6.04
C GLN A 497 -10.04 -8.60 -6.62
N HIS A 498 -11.03 -8.81 -5.75
CA HIS A 498 -12.43 -9.04 -6.13
C HIS A 498 -12.60 -10.22 -7.12
N ASN A 499 -11.96 -11.35 -6.80
CA ASN A 499 -12.20 -12.64 -7.45
C ASN A 499 -12.68 -13.65 -6.39
N ASN A 500 -12.83 -14.92 -6.76
CA ASN A 500 -13.38 -15.98 -5.90
C ASN A 500 -12.32 -17.07 -5.65
N LEU A 501 -11.12 -16.66 -5.20
CA LEU A 501 -9.94 -17.53 -5.16
C LEU A 501 -9.86 -18.45 -3.93
N ALA A 502 -10.70 -18.24 -2.91
CA ALA A 502 -10.68 -18.99 -1.64
C ALA A 502 -10.55 -20.51 -1.82
N ARG A 503 -11.41 -21.11 -2.65
CA ARG A 503 -11.43 -22.56 -2.90
C ARG A 503 -10.07 -23.09 -3.37
N LEU A 504 -9.33 -22.32 -4.16
CA LEU A 504 -8.08 -22.74 -4.78
C LEU A 504 -6.92 -22.84 -3.78
N TRP A 505 -7.00 -22.11 -2.68
CA TRP A 505 -5.97 -22.08 -1.63
C TRP A 505 -6.31 -22.94 -0.41
N LYS A 506 -7.50 -23.56 -0.38
CA LYS A 506 -7.84 -24.52 0.66
C LYS A 506 -6.99 -25.79 0.55
N THR A 507 -6.52 -26.26 1.70
CA THR A 507 -5.88 -27.57 1.85
C THR A 507 -6.78 -28.72 1.38
N ALA A 508 -8.09 -28.60 1.60
CA ALA A 508 -9.11 -29.56 1.17
C ALA A 508 -9.47 -29.48 -0.34
N ASN A 509 -8.88 -28.57 -1.11
CA ASN A 509 -9.13 -28.49 -2.55
C ASN A 509 -8.71 -29.81 -3.24
N PRO A 510 -9.51 -30.39 -4.15
CA PRO A 510 -9.13 -31.60 -4.87
C PRO A 510 -7.80 -31.43 -5.61
N GLY A 511 -6.84 -32.32 -5.34
CA GLY A 511 -5.47 -32.21 -5.87
C GLY A 511 -4.52 -31.30 -5.07
N GLY A 512 -4.99 -30.74 -3.96
CA GLY A 512 -4.26 -29.82 -3.09
C GLY A 512 -4.40 -28.35 -3.51
N PRO A 513 -3.76 -27.42 -2.76
CA PRO A 513 -3.79 -26.01 -3.07
C PRO A 513 -3.11 -25.67 -4.41
N VAL A 514 -3.72 -24.78 -5.18
CA VAL A 514 -3.20 -24.33 -6.48
C VAL A 514 -2.16 -23.23 -6.28
N MET A 515 -0.89 -23.56 -6.54
CA MET A 515 0.24 -22.63 -6.40
C MET A 515 0.42 -21.75 -7.64
N PHE A 516 -0.58 -20.90 -7.94
CA PHE A 516 -0.60 -20.09 -9.16
C PHE A 516 0.41 -18.94 -9.18
N LEU A 517 1.02 -18.62 -8.03
CA LEU A 517 2.03 -17.56 -7.89
C LEU A 517 3.48 -18.08 -8.06
N LYS A 518 3.68 -19.40 -8.12
CA LYS A 518 5.01 -20.04 -7.99
C LYS A 518 6.10 -19.51 -8.94
N ASP A 519 5.72 -19.08 -10.15
CA ASP A 519 6.66 -18.68 -11.21
C ASP A 519 6.96 -17.17 -11.19
N ALA A 520 6.16 -16.36 -10.47
CA ALA A 520 6.20 -14.91 -10.50
C ALA A 520 7.08 -14.29 -9.39
N THR A 521 8.22 -14.90 -9.06
CA THR A 521 9.05 -14.54 -7.88
C THR A 521 9.61 -13.10 -7.86
N LYS A 522 9.53 -12.37 -8.97
CA LYS A 522 9.95 -10.96 -9.12
C LYS A 522 8.85 -9.93 -8.81
N LEU A 523 7.72 -10.37 -8.25
CA LEU A 523 6.65 -9.46 -7.83
C LEU A 523 7.14 -8.48 -6.76
N SER A 524 6.77 -7.23 -6.97
CA SER A 524 6.96 -6.10 -6.07
C SER A 524 5.64 -5.69 -5.41
N VAL A 525 4.51 -5.82 -6.10
CA VAL A 525 3.17 -5.49 -5.59
C VAL A 525 2.22 -6.65 -5.89
N LEU A 526 1.58 -7.16 -4.85
CA LEU A 526 0.57 -8.21 -4.92
C LEU A 526 -0.71 -7.79 -4.21
N ASP A 527 -1.79 -7.67 -4.97
CA ASP A 527 -3.12 -7.31 -4.46
C ASP A 527 -4.09 -8.49 -4.62
N LEU A 528 -4.53 -9.02 -3.48
CA LEU A 528 -5.43 -10.16 -3.32
C LEU A 528 -6.65 -9.81 -2.45
N ASP A 529 -7.02 -8.54 -2.38
CA ASP A 529 -8.14 -8.08 -1.58
C ASP A 529 -9.47 -8.72 -2.02
N TYR A 530 -10.42 -8.87 -1.09
CA TYR A 530 -11.79 -9.31 -1.39
C TYR A 530 -11.86 -10.62 -2.20
N ASN A 531 -11.09 -11.64 -1.81
CA ASN A 531 -11.09 -12.96 -2.45
C ASN A 531 -11.76 -14.07 -1.60
N GLY A 532 -12.25 -13.69 -0.42
CA GLY A 532 -12.83 -14.62 0.56
C GLY A 532 -11.83 -15.63 1.12
N LEU A 533 -10.52 -15.33 1.04
CA LEU A 533 -9.46 -16.24 1.48
C LEU A 533 -9.56 -16.48 2.99
N ASP A 534 -9.66 -17.73 3.41
CA ASP A 534 -9.63 -18.16 4.81
C ASP A 534 -8.35 -18.94 5.16
N GLU A 535 -7.64 -19.47 4.16
CA GLU A 535 -6.35 -20.15 4.30
C GLU A 535 -5.31 -19.54 3.34
N ILE A 536 -4.04 -19.51 3.77
CA ILE A 536 -2.87 -19.25 2.91
C ILE A 536 -1.96 -20.49 2.95
N PRO A 537 -1.76 -21.20 1.83
CA PRO A 537 -0.85 -22.35 1.78
C PRO A 537 0.58 -21.96 2.12
N LEU A 538 1.29 -22.83 2.86
CA LEU A 538 2.66 -22.57 3.33
C LEU A 538 3.63 -22.12 2.22
N ASN A 539 3.53 -22.72 1.04
CA ASN A 539 4.42 -22.41 -0.08
C ASN A 539 3.84 -21.37 -1.07
N ALA A 540 2.67 -20.78 -0.81
CA ALA A 540 2.03 -19.86 -1.74
C ALA A 540 2.82 -18.55 -1.91
N LEU A 541 3.43 -18.06 -0.82
CA LEU A 541 4.22 -16.82 -0.78
C LEU A 541 5.74 -17.08 -0.65
N ARG A 542 6.19 -18.28 -1.01
CA ARG A 542 7.61 -18.63 -0.96
C ARG A 542 8.38 -18.01 -2.13
N GLY A 543 9.57 -17.48 -1.85
CA GLY A 543 10.47 -16.90 -2.85
C GLY A 543 10.22 -15.44 -3.21
N PHE A 544 9.25 -14.76 -2.58
CA PHE A 544 8.91 -13.35 -2.82
C PHE A 544 9.82 -12.37 -2.06
N PHE A 545 11.13 -12.48 -2.29
CA PHE A 545 12.13 -11.65 -1.60
C PHE A 545 12.09 -10.16 -1.99
N GLU A 546 11.55 -9.83 -3.16
CA GLU A 546 11.46 -8.47 -3.71
C GLU A 546 10.08 -7.81 -3.48
N LEU A 547 9.16 -8.49 -2.78
CA LEU A 547 7.81 -7.97 -2.56
C LEU A 547 7.85 -6.78 -1.59
N HIS A 548 7.34 -5.64 -2.04
CA HIS A 548 7.27 -4.39 -1.30
C HIS A 548 5.88 -4.12 -0.73
N GLU A 549 4.83 -4.54 -1.43
CA GLU A 549 3.45 -4.33 -1.02
C GLU A 549 2.67 -5.64 -1.16
N LEU A 550 2.04 -6.03 -0.05
CA LEU A 550 1.12 -7.16 0.02
C LEU A 550 -0.22 -6.68 0.57
N SER A 551 -1.26 -6.82 -0.24
CA SER A 551 -2.63 -6.52 0.15
C SER A 551 -3.50 -7.77 0.18
N LEU A 552 -4.09 -8.04 1.34
CA LEU A 552 -4.97 -9.16 1.66
C LEU A 552 -6.21 -8.67 2.43
N ARG A 553 -6.60 -7.42 2.21
CA ARG A 553 -7.72 -6.76 2.90
C ARG A 553 -9.05 -7.43 2.59
N SER A 554 -9.96 -7.39 3.58
CA SER A 554 -11.34 -7.88 3.44
C SER A 554 -11.40 -9.34 2.94
N ASN A 555 -10.56 -10.19 3.51
CA ASN A 555 -10.62 -11.64 3.38
C ASN A 555 -11.18 -12.24 4.68
N LEU A 556 -11.10 -13.56 4.85
CA LEU A 556 -11.60 -14.30 6.01
C LEU A 556 -10.46 -14.98 6.77
N LEU A 557 -9.25 -14.41 6.70
CA LEU A 557 -8.04 -14.99 7.30
C LEU A 557 -8.12 -14.92 8.82
N ASP A 558 -7.90 -16.04 9.51
CA ASP A 558 -7.81 -16.12 10.98
C ASP A 558 -6.43 -16.64 11.40
N GLN A 559 -6.21 -17.95 11.35
CA GLN A 559 -4.95 -18.56 11.74
C GLN A 559 -3.99 -18.66 10.55
N LEU A 560 -2.82 -18.04 10.70
CA LEU A 560 -1.75 -18.06 9.70
C LEU A 560 -0.62 -19.00 10.14
N HIS A 561 -0.09 -19.78 9.20
CA HIS A 561 1.03 -20.66 9.47
C HIS A 561 2.29 -19.86 9.84
N SER A 562 3.07 -20.36 10.81
CA SER A 562 4.22 -19.66 11.40
C SER A 562 5.28 -19.18 10.41
N SER A 563 5.49 -19.90 9.31
CA SER A 563 6.51 -19.58 8.30
C SER A 563 5.97 -18.97 7.00
N VAL A 564 4.70 -18.57 6.94
CA VAL A 564 4.06 -18.14 5.67
C VAL A 564 4.67 -16.84 5.09
N PHE A 565 5.29 -15.99 5.92
CA PHE A 565 5.85 -14.70 5.53
C PHE A 565 7.39 -14.62 5.62
N ASP A 566 8.09 -15.75 5.86
CA ASP A 566 9.54 -15.78 6.15
C ASP A 566 10.42 -15.19 5.02
N ASP A 567 9.95 -15.26 3.78
CA ASP A 567 10.67 -14.76 2.61
C ASP A 567 10.36 -13.28 2.30
N LEU A 568 9.34 -12.67 2.92
CA LEU A 568 8.87 -11.29 2.64
C LEU A 568 9.76 -10.21 3.30
N ARG A 569 11.07 -10.26 3.06
CA ARG A 569 12.06 -9.43 3.75
C ARG A 569 12.13 -7.98 3.26
N SER A 570 11.60 -7.71 2.07
CA SER A 570 11.60 -6.36 1.45
C SER A 570 10.28 -5.61 1.63
N LEU A 571 9.36 -6.14 2.44
CA LEU A 571 8.02 -5.62 2.59
C LEU A 571 8.04 -4.24 3.26
N LYS A 572 7.25 -3.31 2.72
CA LYS A 572 7.10 -1.93 3.18
C LYS A 572 5.67 -1.57 3.54
N TYR A 573 4.71 -2.17 2.84
CA TYR A 573 3.29 -1.96 3.03
C TYR A 573 2.60 -3.31 3.19
N LEU A 574 1.90 -3.49 4.32
CA LEU A 574 1.13 -4.69 4.61
C LEU A 574 -0.30 -4.31 4.96
N HIS A 575 -1.25 -4.82 4.17
CA HIS A 575 -2.67 -4.58 4.33
C HIS A 575 -3.42 -5.89 4.67
N LEU A 576 -3.92 -5.99 5.89
CA LEU A 576 -4.66 -7.13 6.44
C LEU A 576 -5.94 -6.69 7.17
N GLN A 577 -6.37 -5.44 6.99
CA GLN A 577 -7.57 -4.91 7.62
C GLN A 577 -8.84 -5.64 7.17
N LYS A 578 -9.83 -5.71 8.08
CA LYS A 578 -11.10 -6.41 7.87
C LYS A 578 -10.95 -7.91 7.57
N ASN A 579 -10.07 -8.61 8.29
CA ASN A 579 -9.98 -10.07 8.30
C ASN A 579 -10.58 -10.62 9.61
N LEU A 580 -10.32 -11.89 9.91
CA LEU A 580 -10.71 -12.58 11.13
C LEU A 580 -9.49 -12.89 12.02
N ILE A 581 -8.40 -12.13 11.90
CA ILE A 581 -7.15 -12.41 12.59
C ILE A 581 -7.33 -12.21 14.09
N THR A 582 -7.15 -13.28 14.84
CA THR A 582 -7.26 -13.29 16.30
C THR A 582 -5.92 -13.03 16.98
N SER A 583 -4.82 -13.61 16.48
CA SER A 583 -3.49 -13.51 17.12
C SER A 583 -2.43 -12.94 16.18
N VAL A 584 -1.50 -12.16 16.74
CA VAL A 584 -0.38 -11.55 16.00
C VAL A 584 0.92 -11.94 16.70
N GLN A 585 1.39 -13.14 16.39
CA GLN A 585 2.57 -13.73 17.02
C GLN A 585 3.87 -13.37 16.30
N ARG A 586 4.95 -13.22 17.06
CA ARG A 586 6.30 -12.95 16.54
C ARG A 586 6.76 -13.97 15.52
N VAL A 587 6.40 -15.25 15.70
CA VAL A 587 6.85 -16.32 14.81
C VAL A 587 6.37 -16.09 13.37
N THR A 588 5.12 -15.63 13.20
CA THR A 588 4.51 -15.38 11.89
C THR A 588 4.82 -13.98 11.35
N PHE A 589 4.76 -12.96 12.20
CA PHE A 589 4.80 -11.56 11.78
C PHE A 589 6.16 -10.90 11.98
N GLY A 590 7.11 -11.55 12.66
CA GLY A 590 8.39 -10.94 13.02
C GLY A 590 9.22 -10.50 11.82
N VAL A 591 9.25 -11.30 10.74
CA VAL A 591 9.96 -10.96 9.50
C VAL A 591 9.28 -9.79 8.77
N PRO A 592 7.99 -9.88 8.37
CA PRO A 592 7.38 -8.81 7.59
C PRO A 592 7.30 -7.49 8.33
N LEU A 593 7.14 -7.48 9.67
CA LEU A 593 7.01 -6.25 10.47
C LEU A 593 8.36 -5.61 10.86
N SER A 594 9.49 -6.20 10.49
CA SER A 594 10.82 -5.72 10.90
C SER A 594 11.24 -4.39 10.25
N ASN A 595 10.76 -4.09 9.04
CA ASN A 595 11.17 -2.92 8.25
C ASN A 595 10.01 -2.26 7.50
N LEU A 596 8.79 -2.33 8.05
CA LEU A 596 7.60 -1.72 7.45
C LEU A 596 7.66 -0.20 7.51
N THR A 597 7.08 0.42 6.48
CA THR A 597 6.75 1.85 6.47
C THR A 597 5.32 2.05 7.00
N GLU A 598 4.37 1.25 6.52
CA GLU A 598 2.97 1.32 6.94
C GLU A 598 2.36 -0.06 7.20
N LEU A 599 1.53 -0.15 8.24
CA LEU A 599 0.77 -1.34 8.60
C LEU A 599 -0.72 -1.01 8.73
N TYR A 600 -1.55 -1.80 8.07
CA TYR A 600 -3.01 -1.73 8.17
C TYR A 600 -3.56 -3.08 8.64
N MET A 601 -3.93 -3.20 9.91
CA MET A 601 -4.61 -4.37 10.46
C MET A 601 -5.87 -4.00 11.26
N ASP A 602 -6.41 -2.80 11.05
CA ASP A 602 -7.63 -2.34 11.72
C ASP A 602 -8.84 -3.24 11.40
N HIS A 603 -9.84 -3.22 12.28
CA HIS A 603 -11.05 -4.03 12.15
C HIS A 603 -10.79 -5.56 12.03
N ASN A 604 -9.86 -6.07 12.85
CA ASN A 604 -9.72 -7.51 13.11
C ASN A 604 -10.18 -7.86 14.53
N PRO A 605 -10.73 -9.05 14.77
CA PRO A 605 -11.22 -9.47 16.08
C PRO A 605 -10.07 -9.98 16.98
N PHE A 606 -9.18 -9.09 17.41
CA PHE A 606 -7.98 -9.48 18.16
C PHE A 606 -8.30 -10.16 19.50
N ASP A 607 -7.59 -11.23 19.81
CA ASP A 607 -7.60 -11.92 21.10
C ASP A 607 -6.48 -11.36 22.00
N CYS A 608 -6.87 -10.58 22.99
CA CYS A 608 -5.98 -9.88 23.90
C CYS A 608 -5.62 -10.74 25.12
N THR A 609 -4.90 -11.82 24.82
CA THR A 609 -4.27 -12.71 25.78
C THR A 609 -2.74 -12.65 25.64
N CYS A 610 -2.01 -13.15 26.66
CA CYS A 610 -0.55 -13.15 26.66
C CYS A 610 0.06 -13.97 25.51
N GLU A 611 -0.61 -15.04 25.06
CA GLU A 611 -0.12 -15.89 23.97
C GLU A 611 -0.41 -15.28 22.58
N SER A 612 -1.45 -14.45 22.47
CA SER A 612 -1.97 -13.97 21.20
C SER A 612 -1.46 -12.58 20.79
N ILE A 613 -1.44 -11.60 21.72
CA ILE A 613 -1.22 -10.18 21.38
C ILE A 613 -0.01 -9.53 22.05
N LEU A 614 0.58 -10.16 23.09
CA LEU A 614 1.65 -9.56 23.91
C LEU A 614 2.76 -8.94 23.06
N TRP A 615 3.32 -9.72 22.14
CA TRP A 615 4.40 -9.25 21.26
C TRP A 615 3.95 -8.09 20.36
N PHE A 616 2.72 -8.13 19.85
CA PHE A 616 2.20 -7.09 18.96
C PHE A 616 1.95 -5.78 19.69
N SER A 617 1.43 -5.85 20.93
CA SER A 617 1.31 -4.68 21.82
C SER A 617 2.67 -4.04 22.11
N GLU A 618 3.70 -4.86 22.41
CA GLU A 618 5.08 -4.38 22.58
C GLU A 618 5.67 -3.77 21.29
N TRP A 619 5.38 -4.38 20.14
CA TRP A 619 5.81 -3.87 18.84
C TRP A 619 5.14 -2.54 18.50
N LEU A 620 3.83 -2.40 18.72
CA LEU A 620 3.10 -1.13 18.48
C LEU A 620 3.63 0.02 19.33
N ASN A 621 4.09 -0.25 20.55
CA ASN A 621 4.67 0.77 21.44
C ASN A 621 6.10 1.20 21.04
N SER A 622 6.82 0.38 20.27
CA SER A 622 8.24 0.60 19.94
C SER A 622 8.50 0.83 18.45
N THR A 623 7.51 0.66 17.59
CA THR A 623 7.66 0.78 16.14
C THR A 623 7.73 2.24 15.68
N ASN A 624 8.52 2.49 14.63
CA ASN A 624 8.53 3.77 13.90
C ASN A 624 7.63 3.75 12.65
N ALA A 625 6.96 2.62 12.38
CA ALA A 625 6.05 2.49 11.24
C ALA A 625 4.78 3.32 11.46
N SER A 626 4.22 3.87 10.39
CA SER A 626 2.90 4.49 10.42
C SER A 626 1.83 3.41 10.57
N VAL A 627 0.97 3.54 11.58
CA VAL A 627 -0.15 2.62 11.83
C VAL A 627 -1.45 3.42 11.81
N PRO A 628 -2.02 3.70 10.62
CA PRO A 628 -3.24 4.50 10.51
C PRO A 628 -4.41 3.85 11.25
N GLY A 629 -5.21 4.68 11.92
CA GLY A 629 -6.36 4.22 12.71
C GLY A 629 -6.03 3.80 14.14
N LEU A 630 -4.77 3.80 14.58
CA LEU A 630 -4.42 3.60 15.99
C LEU A 630 -4.78 4.85 16.82
N PRO A 631 -5.40 4.74 18.02
CA PRO A 631 -5.81 3.50 18.69
C PRO A 631 -7.21 2.98 18.32
N GLN A 632 -8.09 3.77 17.70
CA GLN A 632 -9.52 3.47 17.60
C GLN A 632 -9.89 2.28 16.70
N GLY A 633 -9.06 1.93 15.72
CA GLY A 633 -9.28 0.85 14.76
C GLY A 633 -8.73 -0.51 15.20
N TYR A 634 -7.97 -0.56 16.30
CA TYR A 634 -7.28 -1.76 16.80
C TYR A 634 -7.86 -2.16 18.15
N MET A 635 -8.98 -2.88 18.10
CA MET A 635 -9.79 -3.22 19.27
C MET A 635 -9.73 -4.71 19.58
N CYS A 636 -9.61 -5.03 20.86
CA CYS A 636 -9.71 -6.38 21.39
C CYS A 636 -11.16 -6.87 21.30
N ASN A 637 -11.35 -8.09 20.81
CA ASN A 637 -12.64 -8.79 20.78
C ASN A 637 -12.75 -9.84 21.88
N THR A 638 -11.66 -10.52 22.22
CA THR A 638 -11.61 -11.47 23.34
C THR A 638 -10.41 -11.16 24.23
N PRO A 639 -10.39 -11.57 25.51
CA PRO A 639 -11.53 -12.05 26.30
C PRO A 639 -12.50 -10.91 26.66
N ASN A 640 -13.68 -11.23 27.23
CA ASN A 640 -14.70 -10.24 27.62
C ASN A 640 -14.17 -9.08 28.49
N ALA A 641 -13.12 -9.31 29.29
CA ALA A 641 -12.51 -8.29 30.13
C ALA A 641 -11.85 -7.16 29.32
N TYR A 642 -11.38 -7.46 28.12
CA TYR A 642 -10.77 -6.50 27.19
C TYR A 642 -11.70 -6.20 25.99
N PHE A 643 -12.96 -6.65 26.00
CA PHE A 643 -13.86 -6.43 24.87
C PHE A 643 -14.02 -4.94 24.55
N ASN A 644 -13.78 -4.57 23.30
CA ASN A 644 -13.85 -3.20 22.80
C ASN A 644 -12.86 -2.21 23.46
N HIS A 645 -11.79 -2.72 24.08
CA HIS A 645 -10.64 -1.92 24.51
C HIS A 645 -9.59 -1.89 23.39
N SER A 646 -8.74 -0.84 23.36
CA SER A 646 -7.66 -0.81 22.37
C SER A 646 -6.60 -1.85 22.71
N VAL A 647 -5.96 -2.42 21.69
CA VAL A 647 -4.78 -3.30 21.87
C VAL A 647 -3.65 -2.57 22.62
N MET A 648 -3.59 -1.24 22.54
CA MET A 648 -2.63 -0.42 23.29
C MET A 648 -2.90 -0.38 24.79
N ASP A 649 -4.13 -0.66 25.22
CA ASP A 649 -4.53 -0.70 26.63
C ASP A 649 -4.20 -2.06 27.29
N PHE A 650 -3.70 -3.03 26.51
CA PHE A 650 -3.31 -4.34 27.02
C PHE A 650 -2.08 -4.22 27.93
N ASP A 651 -2.19 -4.66 29.19
CA ASP A 651 -1.10 -4.61 30.16
C ASP A 651 -0.12 -5.79 30.00
N PRO A 652 1.12 -5.56 29.53
CA PRO A 652 2.12 -6.62 29.39
C PRO A 652 2.61 -7.17 30.73
N LEU A 653 2.49 -6.42 31.83
CA LEU A 653 2.97 -6.83 33.15
C LEU A 653 2.16 -8.00 33.70
N SER A 654 0.87 -8.06 33.36
CA SER A 654 -0.01 -9.19 33.67
C SER A 654 0.50 -10.54 33.13
N CYS A 655 1.39 -10.53 32.14
CA CYS A 655 1.98 -11.74 31.54
C CYS A 655 3.31 -12.18 32.20
N LYS A 656 3.89 -11.36 33.10
CA LYS A 656 5.29 -11.51 33.54
C LYS A 656 5.53 -12.59 34.61
N ASP A 657 4.51 -13.27 35.12
CA ASP A 657 4.61 -14.13 36.33
C ASP A 657 4.39 -15.65 36.11
N MET A 658 4.75 -16.24 34.96
CA MET A 658 4.65 -17.71 34.78
C MET A 658 5.98 -18.47 34.78
N THR A 659 7.13 -17.84 34.52
CA THR A 659 8.43 -18.54 34.45
C THR A 659 8.95 -19.05 35.80
N PRO A 660 8.87 -18.30 36.92
CA PRO A 660 9.28 -18.83 38.22
C PRO A 660 8.37 -19.97 38.66
N PHE A 661 7.06 -19.87 38.35
CA PHE A 661 6.05 -20.84 38.75
C PHE A 661 6.20 -22.17 38.01
N LYS A 662 6.48 -22.15 36.70
CA LYS A 662 6.78 -23.37 35.91
C LYS A 662 8.04 -24.08 36.42
N ALA A 663 9.10 -23.33 36.69
CA ALA A 663 10.34 -23.88 37.24
C ALA A 663 10.12 -24.47 38.65
N LEU A 664 9.41 -23.74 39.52
CA LEU A 664 9.08 -24.19 40.87
C LEU A 664 8.19 -25.44 40.85
N TYR A 665 7.20 -25.50 39.95
CA TYR A 665 6.33 -26.67 39.77
C TYR A 665 7.11 -27.91 39.31
N ILE A 666 8.04 -27.75 38.34
CA ILE A 666 8.89 -28.86 37.88
C ILE A 666 9.78 -29.35 39.03
N LEU A 667 10.40 -28.43 39.77
CA LEU A 667 11.27 -28.77 40.91
C LEU A 667 10.48 -29.45 42.04
N SER A 668 9.30 -28.94 42.39
CA SER A 668 8.47 -29.51 43.45
C SER A 668 7.89 -30.87 43.07
N SER A 669 7.38 -31.00 41.84
CA SER A 669 6.80 -32.26 41.36
C SER A 669 7.85 -33.37 41.23
N THR A 670 9.04 -33.06 40.73
CA THR A 670 10.16 -34.02 40.67
C THR A 670 10.61 -34.45 42.07
N ALA A 671 10.71 -33.53 43.03
CA ALA A 671 11.04 -33.86 44.42
C ALA A 671 9.99 -34.79 45.05
N VAL A 672 8.70 -34.51 44.85
CA VAL A 672 7.59 -35.35 45.35
C VAL A 672 7.62 -36.73 44.72
N LEU A 673 7.81 -36.82 43.39
CA LEU A 673 7.90 -38.10 42.68
C LEU A 673 9.10 -38.93 43.16
N MET A 674 10.25 -38.30 43.40
CA MET A 674 11.43 -38.97 43.94
C MET A 674 11.19 -39.51 45.36
N LEU A 675 10.52 -38.73 46.22
CA LEU A 675 10.11 -39.15 47.56
C LEU A 675 9.14 -40.33 47.54
N LEU A 676 8.12 -40.27 46.68
CA LEU A 676 7.17 -41.37 46.49
C LEU A 676 7.87 -42.62 45.97
N PHE A 677 8.72 -42.48 44.95
CA PHE A 677 9.45 -43.62 44.39
C PHE A 677 10.35 -44.28 45.43
N SER A 678 11.11 -43.48 46.19
CA SER A 678 11.98 -44.01 47.25
C SER A 678 11.18 -44.66 48.39
N ALA A 679 10.05 -44.08 48.80
CA ALA A 679 9.15 -44.70 49.79
C ALA A 679 8.56 -46.04 49.28
N PHE A 680 8.10 -46.10 48.03
CA PHE A 680 7.62 -47.33 47.39
C PHE A 680 8.73 -48.38 47.29
N LEU A 681 9.93 -47.97 46.91
CA LEU A 681 11.07 -48.87 46.77
C LEU A 681 11.47 -49.47 48.12
N VAL A 682 11.45 -48.68 49.19
CA VAL A 682 11.65 -49.16 50.57
C VAL A 682 10.49 -50.07 51.02
N HIS A 683 9.23 -49.74 50.74
CA HIS A 683 8.09 -50.56 51.16
C HIS A 683 8.05 -51.92 50.44
N PHE A 684 8.23 -51.95 49.13
CA PHE A 684 8.09 -53.16 48.31
C PHE A 684 9.38 -53.97 48.16
N GLN A 685 10.55 -53.33 48.16
CA GLN A 685 11.85 -54.02 48.03
C GLN A 685 12.68 -53.98 49.32
N GLY A 686 12.21 -53.34 50.40
CA GLY A 686 12.92 -53.27 51.68
C GLY A 686 13.30 -54.64 52.24
N TRP A 687 12.43 -55.65 52.08
CA TRP A 687 12.76 -57.03 52.45
C TRP A 687 13.88 -57.64 51.60
N ARG A 688 13.97 -57.33 50.30
CA ARG A 688 15.06 -57.79 49.43
C ARG A 688 16.38 -57.07 49.76
N ILE A 689 16.31 -55.77 50.01
CA ILE A 689 17.46 -54.97 50.46
C ILE A 689 17.99 -55.54 51.79
N GLN A 690 17.11 -55.83 52.75
CA GLN A 690 17.45 -56.47 54.01
C GLN A 690 17.97 -57.90 53.83
N PHE A 691 17.40 -58.68 52.90
CA PHE A 691 17.83 -60.05 52.58
C PHE A 691 19.26 -60.09 52.03
N PHE A 692 19.60 -59.20 51.08
CA PHE A 692 20.96 -59.11 50.56
C PHE A 692 21.96 -58.63 51.63
N TRP A 693 21.54 -57.71 52.49
CA TRP A 693 22.34 -57.29 53.65
C TRP A 693 22.63 -58.46 54.60
N ASN A 694 21.62 -59.29 54.88
CA ASN A 694 21.77 -60.50 55.69
C ASN A 694 22.63 -61.60 55.03
N ILE A 695 22.52 -61.80 53.71
CA ILE A 695 23.40 -62.73 52.96
C ILE A 695 24.87 -62.29 53.04
N MET A 696 25.12 -60.98 52.95
CA MET A 696 26.47 -60.43 53.08
C MET A 696 27.08 -60.74 54.45
N LEU A 697 26.26 -60.72 55.52
CA LEU A 697 26.65 -61.10 56.88
C LEU A 697 26.87 -62.62 57.05
N LEU A 698 26.13 -63.48 56.33
CA LEU A 698 26.24 -64.95 56.43
C LEU A 698 27.45 -65.57 55.71
N LYS A 699 28.15 -64.82 54.86
CA LYS A 699 29.29 -65.31 54.06
C LYS A 699 30.43 -65.87 54.92
N ASN A 700 30.65 -65.32 56.12
CA ASN A 700 31.65 -65.81 57.07
C ASN A 700 31.25 -67.14 57.74
N TYR A 701 29.98 -67.49 57.75
CA TYR A 701 29.47 -68.70 58.42
C TYR A 701 29.66 -69.98 57.59
N LEU A 702 29.52 -69.88 56.27
CA LEU A 702 29.79 -70.98 55.31
C LEU A 702 31.28 -71.36 55.24
N HIS A 703 32.18 -70.44 55.60
CA HIS A 703 33.62 -70.69 55.66
C HIS A 703 33.96 -71.63 56.84
N ASN A 704 33.41 -71.35 58.02
CA ASN A 704 33.64 -72.14 59.24
C ASN A 704 33.07 -73.57 59.18
N TRP A 705 32.04 -73.82 58.34
CA TRP A 705 31.47 -75.16 58.11
C TRP A 705 32.45 -76.13 57.43
N LYS A 706 33.33 -75.63 56.56
CA LYS A 706 34.31 -76.48 55.84
C LYS A 706 35.50 -76.90 56.69
N GLU A 707 35.73 -76.27 57.85
CA GLU A 707 36.90 -76.55 58.71
C GLU A 707 36.65 -77.65 59.77
N LEU A 708 35.40 -78.03 60.04
CA LEU A 708 35.08 -79.06 61.04
C LEU A 708 35.27 -80.48 60.47
N LYS A 709 36.47 -81.05 60.64
CA LYS A 709 36.82 -82.42 60.22
C LYS A 709 36.07 -83.50 61.04
N PRO A 710 35.75 -84.67 60.45
CA PRO A 710 35.13 -85.80 61.16
C PRO A 710 36.09 -86.43 62.19
N VAL A 711 35.55 -86.95 63.30
CA VAL A 711 36.33 -87.67 64.33
C VAL A 711 36.62 -89.09 63.83
N PRO A 712 37.89 -89.53 63.71
CA PRO A 712 38.24 -90.86 63.21
C PRO A 712 37.71 -91.97 64.15
N GLY A 713 37.17 -93.06 63.58
CA GLY A 713 36.76 -94.26 64.33
C GLY A 713 35.30 -94.32 64.80
N LEU A 714 34.50 -93.27 64.55
CA LEU A 714 33.05 -93.24 64.82
C LEU A 714 32.25 -93.22 63.51
N GLY A 715 31.24 -94.08 63.39
CA GLY A 715 30.39 -94.20 62.20
C GLY A 715 29.48 -92.97 61.97
N ASN A 716 29.17 -92.66 60.70
CA ASN A 716 28.35 -91.50 60.31
C ASN A 716 26.89 -91.64 60.79
N THR A 717 26.56 -90.98 61.90
CA THR A 717 25.17 -90.63 62.25
C THR A 717 25.17 -89.27 62.95
N TYR A 718 24.64 -88.23 62.28
CA TYR A 718 24.58 -86.87 62.81
C TYR A 718 23.20 -86.25 62.53
N PRO A 719 22.37 -85.99 63.56
CA PRO A 719 21.28 -85.04 63.43
C PRO A 719 21.82 -83.60 63.62
N PHE A 720 21.53 -82.73 62.65
CA PHE A 720 21.86 -81.30 62.69
C PHE A 720 20.68 -80.51 63.28
N ILE A 721 20.85 -79.91 64.46
CA ILE A 721 19.91 -78.91 64.99
C ILE A 721 20.68 -77.61 65.17
N GLY A 722 20.44 -76.67 64.26
CA GLY A 722 21.21 -75.45 64.14
C GLY A 722 20.47 -74.31 63.47
N ASN A 723 19.15 -74.22 63.68
CA ASN A 723 18.43 -72.99 63.36
C ASN A 723 17.98 -72.34 64.68
N ALA A 724 18.48 -71.15 64.99
CA ALA A 724 18.09 -70.40 66.19
C ALA A 724 16.57 -70.17 66.28
N LEU A 725 15.85 -70.23 65.14
CA LEU A 725 14.40 -70.13 65.05
C LEU A 725 13.63 -71.39 65.53
N GLN A 726 14.31 -72.54 65.70
CA GLN A 726 13.69 -73.77 66.21
C GLN A 726 13.77 -73.88 67.74
N PHE A 727 14.57 -73.03 68.39
CA PHE A 727 14.65 -72.99 69.84
C PHE A 727 13.53 -72.16 70.44
N LYS A 728 12.94 -72.67 71.52
CA LYS A 728 11.99 -71.91 72.32
C LYS A 728 12.70 -70.66 72.87
N THR A 729 12.04 -69.52 72.78
CA THR A 729 12.63 -68.22 73.17
C THR A 729 12.66 -68.00 74.68
N ASN A 730 11.81 -68.71 75.43
CA ASN A 730 11.84 -68.71 76.90
C ASN A 730 13.00 -69.58 77.38
N ALA A 731 13.84 -69.05 78.27
CA ALA A 731 15.02 -69.76 78.79
C ALA A 731 14.70 -71.09 79.48
N GLY A 732 13.57 -71.19 80.19
CA GLY A 732 13.12 -72.42 80.83
C GLY A 732 12.69 -73.47 79.81
N ASP A 733 11.90 -73.07 78.81
CA ASP A 733 11.45 -73.96 77.73
C ASP A 733 12.60 -74.38 76.81
N PHE A 734 13.56 -73.47 76.57
CA PHE A 734 14.80 -73.75 75.86
C PHE A 734 15.59 -74.84 76.57
N PHE A 735 15.78 -74.70 77.89
CA PHE A 735 16.50 -75.69 78.68
C PHE A 735 15.78 -77.05 78.67
N CYS A 736 14.46 -77.06 78.84
CA CYS A 736 13.64 -78.27 78.71
C CYS A 736 13.72 -78.89 77.31
N GLN A 737 13.76 -78.08 76.25
CA GLN A 737 13.92 -78.54 74.87
C GLN A 737 15.29 -79.19 74.65
N VAL A 738 16.37 -78.60 75.17
CA VAL A 738 17.71 -79.20 75.13
C VAL A 738 17.72 -80.51 75.90
N VAL A 739 17.14 -80.57 77.10
CA VAL A 739 16.99 -81.83 77.87
C VAL A 739 16.17 -82.87 77.10
N GLY A 740 15.11 -82.45 76.40
CA GLY A 740 14.32 -83.31 75.52
C GLY A 740 15.17 -83.97 74.44
N TYR A 741 15.97 -83.18 73.72
CA TYR A 741 16.91 -83.71 72.72
C TYR A 741 17.95 -84.64 73.34
N THR A 742 18.44 -84.36 74.55
CA THR A 742 19.38 -85.28 75.21
C THR A 742 18.77 -86.65 75.52
N LYS A 743 17.47 -86.73 75.80
CA LYS A 743 16.76 -88.01 76.00
C LYS A 743 16.47 -88.71 74.68
N GLU A 744 16.06 -87.96 73.66
CA GLU A 744 15.73 -88.49 72.34
C GLU A 744 16.95 -89.12 71.65
N PHE A 745 18.11 -88.45 71.75
CA PHE A 745 19.34 -88.89 71.09
C PHE A 745 20.31 -89.63 72.01
N TRP A 746 19.87 -90.10 73.18
CA TRP A 746 20.75 -90.74 74.18
C TRP A 746 21.45 -92.02 73.66
N ASN A 747 20.81 -92.73 72.71
CA ASN A 747 21.36 -93.92 72.05
C ASN A 747 22.40 -93.59 70.96
N SER A 748 22.61 -92.30 70.64
CA SER A 748 23.58 -91.87 69.65
C SER A 748 24.96 -91.76 70.29
N PRO A 749 26.05 -92.17 69.60
CA PRO A 749 27.39 -92.09 70.16
C PRO A 749 27.80 -90.65 70.51
N LEU A 750 27.35 -89.67 69.73
CA LEU A 750 27.72 -88.25 69.86
C LEU A 750 26.62 -87.34 69.29
N PHE A 751 26.32 -86.24 69.97
CA PHE A 751 25.31 -85.26 69.57
C PHE A 751 25.90 -83.85 69.44
N LYS A 752 25.63 -83.16 68.33
CA LYS A 752 26.11 -81.80 68.05
C LYS A 752 24.96 -80.82 68.10
N LEU A 753 25.10 -79.77 68.90
CA LEU A 753 24.08 -78.75 69.10
C LEU A 753 24.67 -77.36 68.84
N TRP A 754 24.07 -76.57 67.97
CA TRP A 754 24.48 -75.16 67.80
C TRP A 754 23.55 -74.25 68.60
N ILE A 755 24.10 -73.50 69.55
CA ILE A 755 23.36 -72.46 70.28
C ILE A 755 23.86 -71.11 69.77
N GLY A 756 23.08 -70.50 68.87
CA GLY A 756 23.52 -69.32 68.12
C GLY A 756 24.76 -69.64 67.27
N PRO A 757 25.84 -68.83 67.33
CA PRO A 757 27.06 -69.07 66.57
C PRO A 757 28.01 -70.09 67.22
N VAL A 758 27.67 -70.67 68.39
CA VAL A 758 28.59 -71.50 69.18
C VAL A 758 28.19 -72.99 69.07
N PRO A 759 29.09 -73.87 68.60
CA PRO A 759 28.85 -75.30 68.57
C PRO A 759 29.14 -75.96 69.93
N PHE A 760 28.23 -76.84 70.35
CA PHE A 760 28.34 -77.71 71.51
C PHE A 760 28.39 -79.18 71.07
N LEU A 761 29.16 -79.97 71.80
CA LEU A 761 29.27 -81.42 71.65
C LEU A 761 28.77 -82.08 72.93
N ILE A 762 27.80 -82.98 72.82
CA ILE A 762 27.24 -83.74 73.95
C ILE A 762 27.57 -85.22 73.71
N LEU A 763 28.17 -85.86 74.71
CA LEU A 763 28.67 -87.23 74.67
C LEU A 763 27.94 -88.04 75.74
N TYR A 764 27.34 -89.18 75.38
CA TYR A 764 26.50 -89.98 76.29
C TYR A 764 27.16 -91.26 76.80
N HIS A 765 28.11 -91.84 76.04
CA HIS A 765 28.70 -93.15 76.34
C HIS A 765 30.20 -93.06 76.68
N ALA A 766 30.63 -93.85 77.67
CA ALA A 766 32.02 -93.84 78.16
C ALA A 766 33.05 -94.13 77.06
N GLU A 767 32.80 -95.10 76.18
CA GLU A 767 33.67 -95.46 75.06
C GLU A 767 33.87 -94.28 74.08
N THR A 768 32.82 -93.49 73.85
CA THR A 768 32.89 -92.31 72.97
C THR A 768 33.56 -91.13 73.67
N ILE A 769 33.31 -90.94 74.97
CA ILE A 769 33.99 -89.95 75.79
C ILE A 769 35.50 -90.18 75.79
N GLU A 770 35.93 -91.43 75.97
CA GLU A 770 37.34 -91.80 75.98
C GLU A 770 38.00 -91.60 74.61
N THR A 771 37.32 -91.95 73.52
CA THR A 771 37.80 -91.73 72.15
C THR A 771 37.94 -90.24 71.80
N VAL A 772 37.02 -89.39 72.27
CA VAL A 772 37.04 -87.94 72.02
C VAL A 772 38.06 -87.23 72.92
N LEU A 773 38.15 -87.58 74.20
CA LEU A 773 39.07 -86.96 75.16
C LEU A 773 40.54 -87.40 74.95
N ASN A 774 40.78 -88.59 74.39
CA ASN A 774 42.14 -89.04 74.05
C ASN A 774 42.63 -88.56 72.68
N ASN A 775 41.82 -87.81 71.91
CA ASN A 775 42.20 -87.27 70.61
C ASN A 775 42.76 -85.83 70.74
N PRO A 776 44.08 -85.63 70.57
CA PRO A 776 44.73 -84.33 70.78
C PRO A 776 44.34 -83.26 69.75
N VAL A 777 43.67 -83.62 68.64
CA VAL A 777 43.26 -82.68 67.57
C VAL A 777 41.98 -81.92 67.92
N HIS A 778 41.15 -82.43 68.85
CA HIS A 778 39.82 -81.89 69.13
C HIS A 778 39.65 -81.29 70.52
N MET A 779 40.71 -81.25 71.33
CA MET A 779 40.71 -80.61 72.64
C MET A 779 41.39 -79.24 72.58
N ASP A 780 40.59 -78.19 72.43
CA ASP A 780 40.99 -76.84 72.79
C ASP A 780 40.31 -76.44 74.11
N LYS A 781 41.03 -75.74 74.99
CA LYS A 781 40.45 -75.26 76.26
C LYS A 781 39.30 -74.31 75.96
N ALA A 782 38.08 -74.72 76.34
CA ALA A 782 36.86 -73.95 76.07
C ALA A 782 36.95 -72.50 76.58
N TYR A 783 36.29 -71.57 75.88
CA TYR A 783 36.22 -70.15 76.27
C TYR A 783 35.72 -69.99 77.72
N ALA A 784 34.78 -70.83 78.17
CA ALA A 784 34.29 -70.85 79.55
C ALA A 784 35.39 -71.14 80.59
N TYR A 785 36.39 -71.97 80.26
CA TYR A 785 37.55 -72.20 81.12
C TYR A 785 38.44 -70.95 81.20
N LYS A 786 38.73 -70.28 80.07
CA LYS A 786 39.51 -69.02 80.05
C LYS A 786 38.78 -67.88 80.78
N PHE A 787 37.45 -67.83 80.68
CA PHE A 787 36.61 -66.86 81.36
C PHE A 787 36.58 -67.07 82.88
N LEU A 788 36.53 -68.33 83.35
CA LEU A 788 36.49 -68.67 84.78
C LEU A 788 37.87 -68.80 85.43
N HIS A 789 38.95 -68.88 84.63
CA HIS A 789 40.33 -69.05 85.09
C HIS A 789 40.78 -68.06 86.18
N PRO A 790 40.41 -66.76 86.14
CA PRO A 790 40.78 -65.81 87.19
C PRO A 790 40.15 -66.10 88.56
N TRP A 791 39.00 -66.80 88.60
CA TRP A 791 38.25 -67.10 89.83
C TRP A 791 38.54 -68.49 90.41
N LEU A 792 39.02 -69.44 89.60
CA LEU A 792 39.17 -70.84 90.01
C LEU A 792 40.57 -71.20 90.54
N GLY A 793 41.60 -70.36 90.35
CA GLY A 793 42.97 -70.63 90.79
C GLY A 793 43.62 -71.83 90.07
N THR A 794 44.94 -72.00 90.23
CA THR A 794 45.74 -73.02 89.51
C THR A 794 45.61 -74.45 90.05
N GLY A 795 44.74 -74.70 91.02
CA GLY A 795 44.66 -75.96 91.75
C GLY A 795 43.45 -76.83 91.40
N LEU A 796 43.47 -77.50 90.24
CA LEU A 796 42.83 -78.82 90.06
C LEU A 796 43.26 -79.47 88.72
N LEU A 797 44.40 -80.16 88.83
CA LEU A 797 44.81 -81.44 88.23
C LEU A 797 44.84 -81.63 86.70
N THR A 798 46.06 -81.50 86.18
CA THR A 798 46.69 -82.45 85.24
C THR A 798 47.10 -83.76 85.95
N ARG A 799 46.94 -84.94 85.34
CA ARG A 799 48.07 -85.85 85.02
C ARG A 799 47.67 -87.17 84.33
N PHE A 800 48.55 -87.53 83.42
CA PHE A 800 48.66 -88.67 82.52
C PHE A 800 48.84 -90.05 83.19
N SER A 801 48.32 -91.07 82.49
CA SER A 801 48.85 -92.43 82.26
C SER A 801 49.79 -93.12 83.27
N SER A 802 49.42 -94.34 83.69
CA SER A 802 50.23 -95.55 83.42
C SER A 802 49.47 -96.86 83.77
N LYS A 803 49.49 -97.79 82.81
CA LYS A 803 48.87 -99.15 82.76
C LYS A 803 47.40 -99.23 82.39
#